data_AF-A0A9E3QWD8-F1
#
_entry.id   AF-A0A9E3QWD8-F1
#
_cell.length_a   1.000
_cell.length_b   1.000
_cell.length_c   1.000
_cell.angle_alpha   90.00
_cell.angle_beta   90.00
_cell.angle_gamma   90.00
#
_symmetry.space_group_name_H-M   'P 1'
#
loop_
_entity.id
_entity.type
_entity.pdbx_description
1 polymer ?
#
loop_
_entity_poly.entity_id
_entity_poly.type
_entity_poly.pdbx_seq_one_letter_code
_entity_poly.pdbx_strand_id
1 'polypeptide(L)'
;MAIEAQAGEAEAGFAESLLGRSFLEQESVKKFMRYPAALRAAVASAGLSALILIPYLGAVGLWDCWEVHYGEVAREMMARRDYVFPWWEATPFFSKPPLTMWMQALGMHVTGKDIEAGPGELGLYTEWGFRMPFALFSILAVGLLVYALARTVSTRAGLATGFVLSTMPLWFLVSRQAVTDTPVVSSLVCAMACAMVGLFDRQTQRREAWWYAFYVFLSLGTFAKGLLGFGIPAVILVLFAVLVIVPWNERALESHARWLFKRAGLPLFAAVAVGFLAWALTLAVTKNRFHGITPALILIPAVASVLLRRALDKPLPPLPLLGAGVAMSLVGGIVSAVASHPRNLGIGVVLVVLGGVLFLLQHLSQDEAEMPVLWGKFYEMRFASGVALFFVMTLPWFHRMFAFESVDEEGKLFWFRFLIHDHFARLTSGVHTTTPGGDFTYFIQQGGYAIYPWVVLLPGAAAVVARLKMRGGTTTDQVGVLSVLWLCFTFALIGASATKFHHYVMPMLPPLAVLMGMYVAKLWEEGPTKHAATLAFGLPLLFLVGKDLSATPKNFTDLFVYNYDRPYPEFLTERPIAFWSNRPLSTGDLVAFALLGLGGYLCFEAFGGKRSAWLRALSLSIAGAGVGLVVSISSAGSASPMLLAGAFMLAGPALLVLEALKASNPNRTLTSLVALLGALPALGLAAAGAGLQVTSQADPLWATLAGVSNVKQVMGFGFLVFGILGVCLLAARAKLALFATMAAGVLAFTLWFNWFHWVDLSHHWTQRDQFWRYFRQR
;
A
#
# COMPACT_ATOMS: atom_id res chain seq x y z
N MET A 1 49.44 -26.73 28.44
CA MET A 1 48.45 -26.04 29.30
C MET A 1 48.52 -24.51 29.13
N ALA A 2 48.60 -24.01 27.88
CA ALA A 2 48.65 -22.57 27.59
C ALA A 2 48.32 -22.24 26.10
N ILE A 3 47.34 -22.92 25.50
CA ILE A 3 46.83 -22.59 24.13
C ILE A 3 45.28 -22.64 24.08
N GLU A 4 44.59 -22.50 25.23
CA GLU A 4 43.11 -22.47 25.27
C GLU A 4 42.52 -21.16 25.80
N ALA A 5 43.32 -20.12 26.02
CA ALA A 5 42.86 -18.86 26.65
C ALA A 5 42.75 -17.66 25.69
N GLN A 6 42.59 -17.87 24.37
CA GLN A 6 42.45 -16.77 23.41
C GLN A 6 41.43 -17.00 22.29
N ALA A 7 40.37 -17.79 22.56
CA ALA A 7 39.13 -17.62 21.81
C ALA A 7 38.46 -16.35 22.34
N GLY A 8 38.79 -15.19 21.76
CA GLY A 8 38.11 -13.95 22.06
C GLY A 8 36.60 -14.14 21.94
N GLU A 9 35.87 -13.72 22.96
CA GLU A 9 34.41 -13.64 22.95
C GLU A 9 33.99 -12.92 21.65
N ALA A 10 33.44 -13.67 20.70
CA ALA A 10 32.81 -13.07 19.54
C ALA A 10 31.72 -12.13 20.08
N GLU A 11 31.84 -10.82 19.79
CA GLU A 11 30.83 -9.84 20.19
C GLU A 11 29.45 -10.35 19.81
N ALA A 12 28.56 -10.47 20.79
CA ALA A 12 27.17 -10.85 20.57
C ALA A 12 26.59 -9.98 19.46
N GLY A 13 26.05 -10.60 18.41
CA GLY A 13 25.45 -9.85 17.31
C GLY A 13 24.29 -8.99 17.81
N PHE A 14 23.95 -7.89 17.10
CA PHE A 14 22.88 -6.96 17.52
C PHE A 14 21.56 -7.65 17.92
N ALA A 15 21.16 -8.69 17.19
CA ALA A 15 19.96 -9.47 17.51
C ALA A 15 20.09 -10.27 18.81
N GLU A 16 21.29 -10.80 19.09
CA GLU A 16 21.59 -11.53 20.33
C GLU A 16 21.66 -10.59 21.53
N SER A 17 22.21 -9.39 21.34
CA SER A 17 22.20 -8.36 22.38
C SER A 17 20.79 -7.84 22.70
N LEU A 18 19.91 -7.78 21.70
CA LEU A 18 18.56 -7.23 21.88
C LEU A 18 17.56 -8.26 22.40
N LEU A 19 17.56 -9.47 21.83
CA LEU A 19 16.56 -10.50 22.11
C LEU A 19 17.07 -11.54 23.12
N GLY A 20 18.38 -11.57 23.37
CA GLY A 20 19.02 -12.59 24.19
C GLY A 20 19.29 -13.88 23.41
N ARG A 21 20.42 -14.53 23.71
CA ARG A 21 20.83 -15.80 23.10
C ARG A 21 19.79 -16.90 23.33
N SER A 22 19.20 -16.96 24.51
CA SER A 22 18.16 -17.93 24.87
C SER A 22 16.91 -17.83 23.98
N PHE A 23 16.52 -16.61 23.59
CA PHE A 23 15.41 -16.40 22.65
C PHE A 23 15.78 -16.87 21.24
N LEU A 24 16.96 -16.49 20.74
CA LEU A 24 17.44 -16.91 19.42
C LEU A 24 17.60 -18.43 19.30
N GLU A 25 17.87 -19.11 20.42
CA GLU A 25 18.03 -20.56 20.48
C GLU A 25 16.70 -21.33 20.59
N GLN A 26 15.56 -20.66 20.78
CA GLN A 26 14.25 -21.31 20.78
C GLN A 26 13.97 -22.04 19.46
N GLU A 27 13.33 -23.20 19.53
CA GLU A 27 13.06 -24.04 18.36
C GLU A 27 12.17 -23.32 17.33
N SER A 28 11.19 -22.55 17.79
CA SER A 28 10.32 -21.72 16.94
C SER A 28 11.11 -20.69 16.13
N VAL A 29 12.07 -20.01 16.78
CA VAL A 29 12.94 -19.01 16.15
C VAL A 29 13.89 -19.70 15.16
N LYS A 30 14.54 -20.80 15.55
CA LYS A 30 15.37 -21.61 14.64
C LYS A 30 14.58 -22.09 13.43
N LYS A 31 13.34 -22.56 13.61
CA LYS A 31 12.43 -22.96 12.52
C LYS A 31 12.11 -21.78 11.60
N PHE A 32 11.84 -20.60 12.15
CA PHE A 32 11.64 -19.40 11.35
C PHE A 32 12.90 -19.00 10.57
N MET A 33 14.08 -19.10 11.19
CA MET A 33 15.36 -18.77 10.57
C MET A 33 15.75 -19.71 9.41
N ARG A 34 15.16 -20.91 9.33
CA ARG A 34 15.32 -21.84 8.19
C ARG A 34 14.56 -21.39 6.93
N TYR A 35 13.56 -20.52 7.04
CA TYR A 35 12.83 -20.03 5.88
C TYR A 35 13.69 -19.11 5.01
N PRO A 36 13.42 -19.04 3.69
CA PRO A 36 14.13 -18.12 2.80
C PRO A 36 14.05 -16.67 3.30
N ALA A 37 15.13 -15.90 3.11
CA ALA A 37 15.19 -14.51 3.56
C ALA A 37 14.02 -13.65 3.04
N ALA A 38 13.56 -13.90 1.81
CA ALA A 38 12.40 -13.23 1.23
C ALA A 38 11.11 -13.51 2.00
N LEU A 39 10.88 -14.75 2.43
CA LEU A 39 9.70 -15.11 3.23
C LEU A 39 9.77 -14.49 4.63
N ARG A 40 10.95 -14.52 5.27
CA ARG A 40 11.14 -13.86 6.57
C ARG A 40 10.89 -12.35 6.49
N ALA A 41 11.37 -11.70 5.43
CA ALA A 41 11.13 -10.27 5.19
C ALA A 41 9.64 -9.97 4.97
N ALA A 42 8.96 -10.78 4.17
CA ALA A 42 7.52 -10.66 3.94
C ALA A 42 6.72 -10.80 5.23
N VAL A 43 7.03 -11.80 6.07
CA VAL A 43 6.38 -12.02 7.36
C VAL A 43 6.67 -10.88 8.33
N ALA A 44 7.91 -10.40 8.40
CA ALA A 44 8.26 -9.26 9.25
C ALA A 44 7.52 -7.98 8.85
N SER A 45 7.45 -7.68 7.54
CA SER A 45 6.70 -6.53 7.04
C SER A 45 5.19 -6.69 7.22
N ALA A 46 4.64 -7.88 7.02
CA ALA A 46 3.23 -8.16 7.31
C ALA A 46 2.92 -8.00 8.82
N GLY A 47 3.82 -8.44 9.70
CA GLY A 47 3.71 -8.24 11.14
C GLY A 47 3.74 -6.75 11.54
N LEU A 48 4.61 -5.96 10.92
CA LEU A 48 4.63 -4.51 11.08
C LEU A 48 3.32 -3.87 10.59
N SER A 49 2.84 -4.23 9.41
CA SER A 49 1.56 -3.74 8.89
C SER A 49 0.40 -4.14 9.81
N ALA A 50 0.43 -5.35 10.37
CA ALA A 50 -0.58 -5.82 11.33
C ALA A 50 -0.57 -4.99 12.62
N LEU A 51 0.61 -4.70 13.17
CA LEU A 51 0.77 -3.82 14.34
C LEU A 51 0.19 -2.43 14.08
N ILE A 52 0.36 -1.90 12.86
CA ILE A 52 -0.18 -0.60 12.50
C ILE A 52 -1.70 -0.68 12.29
N LEU A 53 -2.20 -1.64 11.51
CA LEU A 53 -3.57 -1.63 10.98
C LEU A 53 -4.62 -2.26 11.90
N ILE A 54 -4.28 -3.24 12.73
CA ILE A 54 -5.28 -4.03 13.49
C ILE A 54 -5.67 -3.40 14.83
N PRO A 55 -4.75 -2.88 15.66
CA PRO A 55 -5.11 -2.32 16.96
C PRO A 55 -6.09 -1.15 16.82
N TYR A 56 -7.13 -1.13 17.65
CA TYR A 56 -8.19 -0.11 17.64
C TYR A 56 -8.99 0.02 16.33
N LEU A 57 -8.98 -1.01 15.46
CA LEU A 57 -9.65 -0.94 14.15
C LEU A 57 -11.16 -0.68 14.23
N GLY A 58 -11.82 -1.18 15.28
CA GLY A 58 -13.24 -0.93 15.57
C GLY A 58 -13.48 0.02 16.75
N ALA A 59 -12.49 0.81 17.18
CA ALA A 59 -12.63 1.67 18.37
C ALA A 59 -13.61 2.84 18.20
N VAL A 60 -14.10 3.03 16.99
CA VAL A 60 -14.93 4.16 16.56
C VAL A 60 -16.00 3.70 15.58
N GLY A 61 -17.11 4.43 15.56
CA GLY A 61 -18.22 4.20 14.64
C GLY A 61 -17.80 4.31 13.16
N LEU A 62 -18.69 3.88 12.26
CA LEU A 62 -18.53 4.15 10.84
C LEU A 62 -18.60 5.68 10.61
N TRP A 63 -17.52 6.26 10.06
CA TRP A 63 -17.36 7.73 9.99
C TRP A 63 -17.39 8.27 8.57
N ASP A 64 -16.88 7.48 7.61
CA ASP A 64 -16.98 7.84 6.20
C ASP A 64 -18.35 7.41 5.67
N CYS A 65 -18.97 8.25 4.85
CA CYS A 65 -20.31 8.00 4.35
C CYS A 65 -20.40 6.74 3.49
N TRP A 66 -19.30 6.34 2.86
CA TRP A 66 -19.24 5.13 2.05
C TRP A 66 -19.12 3.87 2.89
N GLU A 67 -18.57 3.91 4.10
CA GLU A 67 -18.57 2.73 4.99
C GLU A 67 -20.00 2.32 5.35
N VAL A 68 -20.84 3.31 5.67
CA VAL A 68 -22.25 3.08 5.98
C VAL A 68 -23.03 2.72 4.71
N HIS A 69 -22.76 3.40 3.60
CA HIS A 69 -23.47 3.14 2.36
C HIS A 69 -23.18 1.75 1.78
N TYR A 70 -21.93 1.30 1.74
CA TYR A 70 -21.67 -0.07 1.31
C TYR A 70 -22.10 -1.08 2.37
N GLY A 71 -22.00 -0.71 3.66
CA GLY A 71 -22.41 -1.50 4.80
C GLY A 71 -23.87 -1.90 4.78
N GLU A 72 -24.75 -0.95 4.48
CA GLU A 72 -26.18 -1.23 4.43
C GLU A 72 -26.56 -2.03 3.17
N VAL A 73 -25.89 -1.83 2.02
CA VAL A 73 -26.03 -2.78 0.88
C VAL A 73 -25.63 -4.19 1.30
N ALA A 74 -24.50 -4.33 2.01
CA ALA A 74 -24.03 -5.63 2.49
C ALA A 74 -25.01 -6.26 3.50
N ARG A 75 -25.63 -5.47 4.36
CA ARG A 75 -26.65 -5.93 5.31
C ARG A 75 -27.90 -6.41 4.57
N GLU A 76 -28.34 -5.69 3.54
CA GLU A 76 -29.47 -6.10 2.67
C GLU A 76 -29.17 -7.40 1.92
N MET A 77 -27.94 -7.58 1.41
CA MET A 77 -27.52 -8.86 0.81
C MET A 77 -27.68 -10.03 1.78
N MET A 78 -27.26 -9.84 3.04
CA MET A 78 -27.41 -10.85 4.09
C MET A 78 -28.88 -11.10 4.44
N ALA A 79 -29.67 -10.04 4.65
CA ALA A 79 -31.08 -10.15 5.03
C ALA A 79 -31.93 -10.82 3.94
N ARG A 80 -31.65 -10.53 2.66
CA ARG A 80 -32.35 -11.11 1.51
C ARG A 80 -31.80 -12.47 1.09
N ARG A 81 -30.65 -12.88 1.63
CA ARG A 81 -29.87 -14.05 1.16
C ARG A 81 -29.53 -13.97 -0.34
N ASP A 82 -29.38 -12.74 -0.85
CA ASP A 82 -29.06 -12.44 -2.25
C ASP A 82 -27.72 -11.70 -2.32
N TYR A 83 -26.66 -12.46 -2.60
CA TYR A 83 -25.31 -11.92 -2.76
C TYR A 83 -24.98 -11.57 -4.22
N VAL A 84 -25.95 -11.70 -5.13
CA VAL A 84 -25.77 -11.42 -6.55
C VAL A 84 -26.25 -10.01 -6.85
N PHE A 85 -27.48 -9.66 -6.46
CA PHE A 85 -28.08 -8.38 -6.80
C PHE A 85 -27.96 -7.39 -5.62
N PRO A 86 -27.13 -6.34 -5.72
CA PRO A 86 -27.01 -5.33 -4.68
C PRO A 86 -28.27 -4.44 -4.62
N TRP A 87 -28.79 -4.23 -3.42
CA TRP A 87 -29.91 -3.34 -3.14
C TRP A 87 -29.49 -2.28 -2.12
N TRP A 88 -29.92 -1.05 -2.36
CA TRP A 88 -29.88 0.03 -1.38
C TRP A 88 -31.33 0.44 -1.11
N GLU A 89 -31.78 0.36 0.14
CA GLU A 89 -33.19 0.57 0.49
C GLU A 89 -34.15 -0.30 -0.34
N ALA A 90 -34.96 0.30 -1.22
CA ALA A 90 -35.93 -0.37 -2.08
C ALA A 90 -35.51 -0.42 -3.55
N THR A 91 -34.28 0.01 -3.88
CA THR A 91 -33.82 0.24 -5.25
C THR A 91 -32.52 -0.53 -5.54
N PRO A 92 -32.31 -1.00 -6.78
CA PRO A 92 -31.06 -1.64 -7.16
C PRO A 92 -29.85 -0.69 -7.08
N PHE A 93 -28.75 -1.17 -6.50
CA PHE A 93 -27.51 -0.41 -6.37
C PHE A 93 -26.47 -0.81 -7.43
N PHE A 94 -26.41 -0.07 -8.54
CA PHE A 94 -25.55 -0.45 -9.69
C PHE A 94 -24.18 0.22 -9.75
N SER A 95 -23.80 1.03 -8.75
CA SER A 95 -22.61 1.88 -8.89
C SER A 95 -21.28 1.15 -8.68
N LYS A 96 -21.27 0.06 -7.90
CA LYS A 96 -20.05 -0.70 -7.58
C LYS A 96 -20.27 -2.20 -7.73
N PRO A 97 -19.23 -2.97 -8.12
CA PRO A 97 -19.27 -4.42 -8.06
C PRO A 97 -19.13 -4.91 -6.60
N PRO A 98 -19.31 -6.22 -6.34
CA PRO A 98 -19.80 -6.68 -5.05
C PRO A 98 -18.69 -6.96 -4.02
N LEU A 99 -17.40 -6.90 -4.35
CA LEU A 99 -16.34 -7.37 -3.45
C LEU A 99 -16.32 -6.60 -2.13
N THR A 100 -16.48 -5.27 -2.16
CA THR A 100 -16.52 -4.45 -0.95
C THR A 100 -17.67 -4.88 -0.03
N MET A 101 -18.85 -5.11 -0.61
CA MET A 101 -20.04 -5.55 0.13
C MET A 101 -19.88 -6.98 0.64
N TRP A 102 -19.29 -7.89 -0.14
CA TRP A 102 -18.98 -9.25 0.31
C TRP A 102 -17.98 -9.27 1.46
N MET A 103 -16.98 -8.41 1.43
CA MET A 103 -16.02 -8.25 2.54
C MET A 103 -16.71 -7.73 3.80
N GLN A 104 -17.58 -6.73 3.69
CA GLN A 104 -18.36 -6.22 4.83
C GLN A 104 -19.36 -7.25 5.36
N ALA A 105 -20.05 -7.98 4.48
CA ALA A 105 -20.96 -9.06 4.84
C ALA A 105 -20.24 -10.20 5.57
N LEU A 106 -19.04 -10.59 5.09
CA LEU A 106 -18.17 -11.53 5.81
C LEU A 106 -17.81 -11.02 7.20
N GLY A 107 -17.46 -9.73 7.30
CA GLY A 107 -17.19 -9.06 8.58
C GLY A 107 -18.36 -9.14 9.55
N MET A 108 -19.57 -8.80 9.09
CA MET A 108 -20.81 -8.91 9.86
C MET A 108 -21.10 -10.32 10.32
N HIS A 109 -20.93 -11.29 9.42
CA HIS A 109 -21.15 -12.70 9.75
C HIS A 109 -20.21 -13.18 10.86
N VAL A 110 -18.93 -12.80 10.79
CA VAL A 110 -17.92 -13.15 11.81
C VAL A 110 -18.22 -12.50 13.17
N THR A 111 -18.78 -11.29 13.20
CA THR A 111 -19.14 -10.60 14.46
C THR A 111 -20.51 -10.99 15.02
N GLY A 112 -21.12 -12.06 14.50
CA GLY A 112 -22.35 -12.63 15.05
C GLY A 112 -23.65 -12.03 14.50
N LYS A 113 -23.61 -11.36 13.33
CA LYS A 113 -24.85 -11.08 12.59
C LYS A 113 -25.29 -12.37 11.89
N ASP A 114 -26.25 -13.07 12.48
CA ASP A 114 -26.87 -14.22 11.85
C ASP A 114 -27.74 -13.80 10.67
N ILE A 115 -27.60 -14.54 9.56
CA ILE A 115 -28.45 -14.40 8.36
C ILE A 115 -29.94 -14.64 8.71
N GLU A 116 -30.23 -15.33 9.81
CA GLU A 116 -31.58 -15.70 10.25
C GLU A 116 -32.22 -14.70 11.21
N ALA A 117 -31.43 -13.81 11.82
CA ALA A 117 -31.91 -12.84 12.82
C ALA A 117 -32.73 -11.68 12.21
N GLY A 118 -33.03 -11.73 10.91
CA GLY A 118 -33.75 -10.68 10.20
C GLY A 118 -33.01 -9.34 10.15
N PRO A 119 -33.71 -8.22 9.83
CA PRO A 119 -33.09 -6.90 9.72
C PRO A 119 -32.67 -6.28 11.07
N GLY A 120 -32.78 -7.02 12.19
CA GLY A 120 -32.51 -6.55 13.55
C GLY A 120 -31.06 -6.20 13.85
N GLU A 121 -30.73 -6.09 15.14
CA GLU A 121 -29.48 -5.52 15.64
C GLU A 121 -28.21 -6.15 15.03
N LEU A 122 -27.19 -5.30 14.86
CA LEU A 122 -25.84 -5.71 14.46
C LEU A 122 -25.11 -6.34 15.66
N GLY A 123 -24.21 -7.29 15.39
CA GLY A 123 -23.43 -7.95 16.43
C GLY A 123 -22.46 -7.00 17.15
N LEU A 124 -21.99 -7.42 18.33
CA LEU A 124 -20.94 -6.69 19.06
C LEU A 124 -19.68 -6.61 18.19
N TYR A 125 -19.00 -5.46 18.20
CA TYR A 125 -17.79 -5.19 17.43
C TYR A 125 -17.96 -5.18 15.89
N THR A 126 -19.17 -4.88 15.40
CA THR A 126 -19.43 -4.84 13.95
C THR A 126 -18.48 -3.91 13.19
N GLU A 127 -18.09 -2.75 13.74
CA GLU A 127 -17.13 -1.84 13.10
C GLU A 127 -15.75 -2.47 12.92
N TRP A 128 -15.32 -3.29 13.88
CA TRP A 128 -14.09 -4.07 13.75
C TRP A 128 -14.25 -5.13 12.64
N GLY A 129 -15.36 -5.86 12.64
CA GLY A 129 -15.68 -6.87 11.62
C GLY A 129 -15.71 -6.29 10.20
N PHE A 130 -16.33 -5.13 10.01
CA PHE A 130 -16.42 -4.43 8.73
C PHE A 130 -15.05 -4.16 8.12
N ARG A 131 -14.10 -3.68 8.94
CA ARG A 131 -12.79 -3.20 8.47
C ARG A 131 -11.74 -4.30 8.45
N MET A 132 -11.91 -5.38 9.21
CA MET A 132 -10.91 -6.43 9.35
C MET A 132 -10.50 -7.09 8.01
N PRO A 133 -11.43 -7.47 7.11
CA PRO A 133 -11.07 -8.03 5.80
C PRO A 133 -10.25 -7.05 4.94
N PHE A 134 -10.52 -5.75 5.05
CA PHE A 134 -9.82 -4.68 4.33
C PHE A 134 -8.39 -4.54 4.83
N ALA A 135 -8.21 -4.46 6.16
CA ALA A 135 -6.90 -4.39 6.79
C ALA A 135 -6.06 -5.63 6.47
N LEU A 136 -6.64 -6.84 6.55
CA LEU A 136 -5.97 -8.09 6.19
C LEU A 136 -5.54 -8.13 4.72
N PHE A 137 -6.35 -7.58 3.82
CA PHE A 137 -5.99 -7.53 2.40
C PHE A 137 -4.81 -6.58 2.15
N SER A 138 -4.78 -5.42 2.80
CA SER A 138 -3.62 -4.51 2.75
C SER A 138 -2.36 -5.14 3.36
N ILE A 139 -2.47 -5.91 4.45
CA ILE A 139 -1.34 -6.64 5.05
C ILE A 139 -0.78 -7.68 4.07
N LEU A 140 -1.66 -8.45 3.41
CA LEU A 140 -1.28 -9.39 2.36
C LEU A 140 -0.57 -8.67 1.20
N ALA A 141 -1.10 -7.53 0.76
CA ALA A 141 -0.53 -6.73 -0.32
C ALA A 141 0.89 -6.26 0.01
N VAL A 142 1.12 -5.71 1.20
CA VAL A 142 2.47 -5.33 1.65
C VAL A 142 3.39 -6.55 1.73
N GLY A 143 2.94 -7.64 2.35
CA GLY A 143 3.73 -8.87 2.48
C GLY A 143 4.17 -9.43 1.12
N LEU A 144 3.25 -9.52 0.15
CA LEU A 144 3.55 -10.00 -1.20
C LEU A 144 4.47 -9.07 -1.98
N LEU A 145 4.28 -7.75 -1.85
CA LEU A 145 5.18 -6.77 -2.48
C LEU A 145 6.60 -6.89 -1.95
N VAL A 146 6.76 -7.01 -0.63
CA VAL A 146 8.08 -7.21 0.02
C VAL A 146 8.69 -8.54 -0.40
N TYR A 147 7.89 -9.62 -0.46
CA TYR A 147 8.35 -10.90 -0.96
C TYR A 147 8.90 -10.78 -2.39
N ALA A 148 8.12 -10.15 -3.29
CA ALA A 148 8.52 -9.96 -4.68
C ALA A 148 9.83 -9.19 -4.80
N LEU A 149 9.98 -8.08 -4.09
CA LEU A 149 11.21 -7.26 -4.11
C LEU A 149 12.40 -7.97 -3.48
N ALA A 150 12.19 -8.75 -2.42
CA ALA A 150 13.25 -9.53 -1.79
C ALA A 150 13.76 -10.65 -2.71
N ARG A 151 12.92 -11.15 -3.63
CA ARG A 151 13.27 -12.14 -4.64
C ARG A 151 13.91 -11.54 -5.89
N THR A 152 13.49 -10.36 -6.31
CA THR A 152 13.88 -9.77 -7.62
C THR A 152 14.94 -8.68 -7.51
N VAL A 153 15.00 -7.95 -6.40
CA VAL A 153 15.91 -6.82 -6.17
C VAL A 153 16.86 -7.13 -5.01
N SER A 154 16.39 -7.01 -3.77
CA SER A 154 17.14 -7.35 -2.57
C SER A 154 16.22 -7.37 -1.34
N THR A 155 16.56 -8.18 -0.33
CA THR A 155 15.81 -8.23 0.94
C THR A 155 15.76 -6.87 1.63
N ARG A 156 16.82 -6.06 1.51
CA ARG A 156 16.88 -4.71 2.09
C ARG A 156 15.92 -3.75 1.41
N ALA A 157 15.89 -3.75 0.08
CA ALA A 157 14.95 -2.93 -0.68
C ALA A 157 13.50 -3.35 -0.36
N GLY A 158 13.23 -4.66 -0.28
CA GLY A 158 11.93 -5.18 0.14
C GLY A 158 11.52 -4.68 1.53
N LEU A 159 12.34 -4.90 2.57
CA LEU A 159 12.04 -4.44 3.94
C LEU A 159 11.84 -2.93 4.02
N ALA A 160 12.68 -2.15 3.32
CA ALA A 160 12.54 -0.71 3.26
C ALA A 160 11.23 -0.28 2.59
N THR A 161 10.85 -0.89 1.46
CA THR A 161 9.56 -0.63 0.81
C THR A 161 8.38 -0.97 1.71
N GLY A 162 8.41 -2.12 2.41
CA GLY A 162 7.34 -2.51 3.33
C GLY A 162 7.20 -1.54 4.50
N PHE A 163 8.32 -1.09 5.07
CA PHE A 163 8.35 -0.10 6.15
C PHE A 163 7.80 1.26 5.68
N VAL A 164 8.32 1.75 4.53
CA VAL A 164 7.88 3.02 3.93
C VAL A 164 6.38 2.99 3.63
N LEU A 165 5.90 1.99 2.89
CA LEU A 165 4.49 1.90 2.50
C LEU A 165 3.55 1.80 3.71
N SER A 166 3.88 0.94 4.68
CA SER A 166 3.02 0.73 5.86
C SER A 166 2.89 1.96 6.76
N THR A 167 3.86 2.88 6.69
CA THR A 167 3.90 4.09 7.51
C THR A 167 3.49 5.36 6.77
N MET A 168 3.12 5.25 5.48
CA MET A 168 2.51 6.36 4.74
C MET A 168 1.09 6.66 5.28
N PRO A 169 0.80 7.91 5.70
CA PRO A 169 -0.49 8.34 6.21
C PRO A 169 -1.68 7.83 5.42
N LEU A 170 -1.70 8.09 4.12
CA LEU A 170 -2.84 7.70 3.29
C LEU A 170 -2.99 6.17 3.20
N TRP A 171 -1.88 5.41 3.17
CA TRP A 171 -1.93 3.95 3.13
C TRP A 171 -2.59 3.39 4.40
N PHE A 172 -2.10 3.77 5.58
CA PHE A 172 -2.62 3.19 6.82
C PHE A 172 -4.00 3.72 7.21
N LEU A 173 -4.36 4.95 6.84
CA LEU A 173 -5.68 5.53 7.12
C LEU A 173 -6.76 4.86 6.25
N VAL A 174 -6.55 4.82 4.93
CA VAL A 174 -7.54 4.23 4.00
C VAL A 174 -7.61 2.71 4.14
N SER A 175 -6.50 2.03 4.46
CA SER A 175 -6.50 0.58 4.72
C SER A 175 -7.30 0.18 5.97
N ARG A 176 -7.61 1.15 6.84
CA ARG A 176 -8.48 0.95 8.02
C ARG A 176 -9.93 1.37 7.78
N GLN A 177 -10.28 1.74 6.55
CA GLN A 177 -11.64 2.07 6.13
C GLN A 177 -12.23 0.96 5.26
N ALA A 178 -13.52 0.70 5.45
CA ALA A 178 -14.29 -0.25 4.66
C ALA A 178 -14.84 0.40 3.37
N VAL A 179 -13.94 0.86 2.48
CA VAL A 179 -14.27 1.52 1.21
C VAL A 179 -13.71 0.78 0.00
N THR A 180 -14.20 1.08 -1.21
CA THR A 180 -13.84 0.38 -2.46
C THR A 180 -12.37 0.51 -2.88
N ASP A 181 -11.69 1.52 -2.37
CA ASP A 181 -10.35 1.91 -2.79
C ASP A 181 -9.29 0.93 -2.26
N THR A 182 -9.44 0.49 -1.01
CA THR A 182 -8.55 -0.48 -0.37
C THR A 182 -8.51 -1.83 -1.10
N PRO A 183 -9.62 -2.52 -1.42
CA PRO A 183 -9.56 -3.80 -2.11
C PRO A 183 -9.08 -3.69 -3.56
N VAL A 184 -9.38 -2.60 -4.29
CA VAL A 184 -8.85 -2.43 -5.66
C VAL A 184 -7.34 -2.16 -5.64
N VAL A 185 -6.85 -1.31 -4.74
CA VAL A 185 -5.41 -1.02 -4.62
C VAL A 185 -4.65 -2.22 -4.09
N SER A 186 -5.16 -2.91 -3.07
CA SER A 186 -4.53 -4.13 -2.54
C SER A 186 -4.46 -5.24 -3.59
N SER A 187 -5.52 -5.42 -4.38
CA SER A 187 -5.52 -6.34 -5.52
C SER A 187 -4.49 -5.95 -6.57
N LEU A 188 -4.42 -4.66 -6.93
CA LEU A 188 -3.41 -4.12 -7.86
C LEU A 188 -2.00 -4.40 -7.34
N VAL A 189 -1.71 -4.15 -6.07
CA VAL A 189 -0.40 -4.42 -5.46
C VAL A 189 -0.07 -5.91 -5.49
N CYS A 190 -1.01 -6.77 -5.09
CA CYS A 190 -0.81 -8.22 -5.12
C CYS A 190 -0.57 -8.72 -6.56
N ALA A 191 -1.33 -8.23 -7.53
CA ALA A 191 -1.16 -8.55 -8.94
C ALA A 191 0.24 -8.11 -9.43
N MET A 192 0.61 -6.85 -9.22
CA MET A 192 1.92 -6.33 -9.65
C MET A 192 3.08 -7.06 -8.96
N ALA A 193 2.95 -7.42 -7.68
CA ALA A 193 3.94 -8.24 -6.97
C ALA A 193 4.07 -9.65 -7.58
N CYS A 194 2.95 -10.29 -7.90
CA CYS A 194 2.94 -11.58 -8.58
C CYS A 194 3.57 -11.49 -9.98
N ALA A 195 3.28 -10.42 -10.73
CA ALA A 195 3.88 -10.16 -12.03
C ALA A 195 5.39 -9.90 -11.92
N MET A 196 5.86 -9.21 -10.88
CA MET A 196 7.30 -9.02 -10.64
C MET A 196 8.01 -10.36 -10.42
N VAL A 197 7.49 -11.24 -9.57
CA VAL A 197 8.05 -12.60 -9.38
C VAL A 197 7.97 -13.37 -10.70
N GLY A 198 6.81 -13.37 -11.34
CA GLY A 198 6.54 -14.05 -12.59
C GLY A 198 7.47 -13.63 -13.73
N LEU A 199 7.80 -12.35 -13.86
CA LEU A 199 8.68 -11.81 -14.91
C LEU A 199 10.16 -11.96 -14.62
N PHE A 200 10.55 -11.74 -13.36
CA PHE A 200 11.94 -11.39 -13.03
C PHE A 200 12.65 -12.41 -12.14
N ASP A 201 11.92 -13.23 -11.37
CA ASP A 201 12.53 -14.27 -10.53
C ASP A 201 12.73 -15.57 -11.32
N ARG A 202 13.98 -15.82 -11.73
CA ARG A 202 14.36 -17.03 -12.48
C ARG A 202 14.61 -18.25 -11.59
N GLN A 203 14.71 -18.08 -10.28
CA GLN A 203 14.98 -19.18 -9.35
C GLN A 203 13.69 -19.87 -8.87
N THR A 204 12.54 -19.21 -8.97
CA THR A 204 11.26 -19.80 -8.59
C THR A 204 10.89 -20.96 -9.53
N GLN A 205 10.64 -22.14 -8.96
CA GLN A 205 10.33 -23.36 -9.70
C GLN A 205 8.94 -23.32 -10.34
N ARG A 206 7.93 -22.79 -9.63
CA ARG A 206 6.52 -22.72 -10.08
C ARG A 206 6.13 -21.29 -10.49
N ARG A 207 6.73 -20.77 -11.56
CA ARG A 207 6.43 -19.39 -12.03
C ARG A 207 4.99 -19.25 -12.54
N GLU A 208 4.42 -20.31 -13.08
CA GLU A 208 3.03 -20.37 -13.51
C GLU A 208 2.04 -20.11 -12.38
N ALA A 209 2.34 -20.55 -11.15
CA ALA A 209 1.47 -20.30 -9.99
C ALA A 209 1.35 -18.80 -9.68
N TRP A 210 2.44 -18.05 -9.83
CA TRP A 210 2.43 -16.60 -9.68
C TRP A 210 1.63 -15.90 -10.76
N TRP A 211 1.66 -16.42 -11.99
CA TRP A 211 0.80 -15.92 -13.05
C TRP A 211 -0.68 -16.21 -12.79
N TYR A 212 -1.05 -17.41 -12.35
CA TYR A 212 -2.43 -17.67 -11.95
C TYR A 212 -2.88 -16.79 -10.79
N ALA A 213 -2.03 -16.58 -9.77
CA ALA A 213 -2.29 -15.63 -8.69
C ALA A 213 -2.49 -14.20 -9.22
N PHE A 214 -1.69 -13.75 -10.19
CA PHE A 214 -1.89 -12.47 -10.87
C PHE A 214 -3.30 -12.33 -11.43
N TYR A 215 -3.81 -13.32 -12.19
CA TYR A 215 -5.16 -13.29 -12.76
C TYR A 215 -6.27 -13.36 -11.69
N VAL A 216 -6.05 -14.08 -10.60
CA VAL A 216 -6.97 -14.09 -9.44
C VAL A 216 -7.06 -12.68 -8.84
N PHE A 217 -5.94 -12.01 -8.62
CA PHE A 217 -5.94 -10.64 -8.10
C PHE A 217 -6.52 -9.62 -9.09
N LEU A 218 -6.33 -9.79 -10.41
CA LEU A 218 -7.05 -8.98 -11.41
C LEU A 218 -8.58 -9.14 -11.26
N SER A 219 -9.04 -10.37 -11.01
CA SER A 219 -10.46 -10.67 -10.83
C SER A 219 -11.01 -10.01 -9.57
N LEU A 220 -10.29 -10.10 -8.45
CA LEU A 220 -10.64 -9.43 -7.20
C LEU A 220 -10.68 -7.90 -7.37
N GLY A 221 -9.69 -7.31 -8.02
CA GLY A 221 -9.69 -5.87 -8.31
C GLY A 221 -10.88 -5.45 -9.18
N THR A 222 -11.28 -6.32 -10.13
CA THR A 222 -12.43 -6.08 -10.99
C THR A 222 -13.74 -6.12 -10.21
N PHE A 223 -13.85 -7.03 -9.23
CA PHE A 223 -14.99 -7.07 -8.31
C PHE A 223 -15.00 -5.94 -7.28
N ALA A 224 -13.88 -5.25 -7.03
CA ALA A 224 -13.84 -4.07 -6.18
C ALA A 224 -14.31 -2.80 -6.88
N LYS A 225 -13.80 -2.52 -8.09
CA LYS A 225 -14.00 -1.22 -8.76
C LYS A 225 -14.06 -1.29 -10.29
N GLY A 226 -14.50 -2.43 -10.84
CA GLY A 226 -14.78 -2.57 -12.26
C GLY A 226 -13.53 -2.56 -13.14
N LEU A 227 -13.57 -1.80 -14.24
CA LEU A 227 -12.53 -1.84 -15.28
C LEU A 227 -11.15 -1.45 -14.76
N LEU A 228 -11.08 -0.65 -13.69
CA LEU A 228 -9.81 -0.23 -13.09
C LEU A 228 -8.99 -1.41 -12.55
N GLY A 229 -9.66 -2.46 -12.07
CA GLY A 229 -9.02 -3.61 -11.43
C GLY A 229 -8.09 -4.39 -12.35
N PHE A 230 -8.49 -4.60 -13.61
CA PHE A 230 -7.65 -5.26 -14.62
C PHE A 230 -7.00 -4.27 -15.60
N GLY A 231 -7.64 -3.14 -15.87
CA GLY A 231 -7.19 -2.16 -16.86
C GLY A 231 -5.87 -1.50 -16.46
N ILE A 232 -5.70 -1.14 -15.19
CA ILE A 232 -4.46 -0.51 -14.71
C ILE A 232 -3.25 -1.46 -14.87
N PRO A 233 -3.25 -2.68 -14.31
CA PRO A 233 -2.16 -3.64 -14.52
C PRO A 233 -1.91 -3.95 -16.00
N ALA A 234 -2.97 -4.12 -16.79
CA ALA A 234 -2.85 -4.47 -18.20
C ALA A 234 -2.12 -3.38 -18.99
N VAL A 235 -2.51 -2.10 -18.84
CA VAL A 235 -1.84 -0.99 -19.53
C VAL A 235 -0.39 -0.88 -19.09
N ILE A 236 -0.10 -0.97 -17.78
CA ILE A 236 1.27 -0.92 -17.27
C ILE A 236 2.14 -2.02 -17.87
N LEU A 237 1.65 -3.26 -17.92
CA LEU A 237 2.38 -4.39 -18.49
C LEU A 237 2.53 -4.28 -20.02
N VAL A 238 1.54 -3.74 -20.72
CA VAL A 238 1.65 -3.46 -22.17
C VAL A 238 2.70 -2.38 -22.42
N LEU A 239 2.67 -1.27 -21.67
CA LEU A 239 3.70 -0.22 -21.76
C LEU A 239 5.08 -0.78 -21.45
N PHE A 240 5.21 -1.60 -20.41
CA PHE A 240 6.46 -2.27 -20.07
C PHE A 240 6.92 -3.19 -21.21
N ALA A 241 6.03 -3.98 -21.79
CA ALA A 241 6.36 -4.87 -22.90
C ALA A 241 6.83 -4.08 -24.14
N VAL A 242 6.12 -3.02 -24.50
CA VAL A 242 6.44 -2.16 -25.65
C VAL A 242 7.78 -1.43 -25.46
N LEU A 243 8.03 -0.89 -24.27
CA LEU A 243 9.21 -0.08 -24.00
C LEU A 243 10.45 -0.93 -23.72
N VAL A 244 10.30 -2.05 -23.00
CA VAL A 244 11.43 -2.84 -22.48
C VAL A 244 11.64 -4.15 -23.22
N ILE A 245 10.57 -4.87 -23.55
CA ILE A 245 10.64 -6.26 -24.07
C ILE A 245 10.76 -6.29 -25.60
N VAL A 246 9.94 -5.51 -26.31
CA VAL A 246 9.89 -5.53 -27.79
C VAL A 246 11.11 -4.83 -28.37
N PRO A 247 11.98 -5.53 -29.14
CA PRO A 247 13.05 -4.85 -29.86
C PRO A 247 12.44 -4.02 -30.99
N TRP A 248 12.74 -2.72 -31.03
CA TRP A 248 12.31 -1.81 -32.09
C TRP A 248 13.33 -1.80 -33.23
N ASN A 249 13.61 -2.98 -33.78
CA ASN A 249 14.40 -3.11 -34.99
C ASN A 249 13.56 -3.77 -36.09
N GLU A 250 13.87 -3.46 -37.34
CA GLU A 250 13.07 -3.88 -38.51
C GLU A 250 12.85 -5.40 -38.51
N ARG A 251 13.92 -6.19 -38.33
CA ARG A 251 13.85 -7.66 -38.28
C ARG A 251 12.93 -8.18 -37.18
N ALA A 252 12.97 -7.61 -35.97
CA ALA A 252 12.10 -8.02 -34.88
C ALA A 252 10.65 -7.63 -35.17
N LEU A 253 10.39 -6.42 -35.67
CA LEU A 253 9.04 -5.99 -36.01
C LEU A 253 8.44 -6.87 -37.11
N GLU A 254 9.21 -7.18 -38.16
CA GLU A 254 8.83 -8.12 -39.21
C GLU A 254 8.54 -9.52 -38.64
N SER A 255 9.35 -10.01 -37.70
CA SER A 255 9.11 -11.32 -37.07
C SER A 255 7.81 -11.33 -36.25
N HIS A 256 7.54 -10.27 -35.50
CA HIS A 256 6.29 -10.13 -34.72
C HIS A 256 5.09 -9.99 -35.65
N ALA A 257 5.20 -9.19 -36.71
CA ALA A 257 4.14 -8.99 -37.71
C ALA A 257 3.86 -10.27 -38.51
N ARG A 258 4.90 -10.96 -39.01
CA ARG A 258 4.75 -12.25 -39.70
C ARG A 258 4.12 -13.31 -38.81
N TRP A 259 4.57 -13.41 -37.56
CA TRP A 259 3.99 -14.35 -36.61
C TRP A 259 2.53 -14.03 -36.33
N LEU A 260 2.18 -12.75 -36.09
CA LEU A 260 0.81 -12.31 -35.84
C LEU A 260 -0.07 -12.55 -37.06
N PHE A 261 0.41 -12.21 -38.25
CA PHE A 261 -0.32 -12.42 -39.50
C PHE A 261 -0.58 -13.91 -39.76
N LYS A 262 0.43 -14.77 -39.59
CA LYS A 262 0.30 -16.22 -39.78
C LYS A 262 -0.63 -16.88 -38.76
N ARG A 263 -0.57 -16.49 -37.48
CA ARG A 263 -1.28 -17.18 -36.38
C ARG A 263 -2.58 -16.52 -35.92
N ALA A 264 -2.73 -15.21 -36.10
CA ALA A 264 -3.91 -14.45 -35.67
C ALA A 264 -4.63 -13.80 -36.85
N GLY A 265 -3.90 -13.19 -37.78
CA GLY A 265 -4.46 -12.45 -38.92
C GLY A 265 -5.19 -13.36 -39.91
N LEU A 266 -4.53 -14.41 -40.39
CA LEU A 266 -5.11 -15.33 -41.38
C LEU A 266 -6.35 -16.06 -40.85
N PRO A 267 -6.36 -16.57 -39.59
CA PRO A 267 -7.56 -17.22 -39.07
C PRO A 267 -8.67 -16.26 -38.63
N LEU A 268 -8.34 -15.09 -38.09
CA LEU A 268 -9.34 -14.07 -37.76
C LEU A 268 -9.98 -13.51 -39.04
N PHE A 269 -9.18 -13.24 -40.07
CA PHE A 269 -9.69 -12.87 -41.39
C PHE A 269 -10.58 -13.95 -41.98
N ALA A 270 -10.18 -15.23 -41.89
CA ALA A 270 -11.01 -16.35 -42.31
C ALA A 270 -12.32 -16.43 -41.49
N ALA A 271 -12.27 -16.25 -40.17
CA ALA A 271 -13.44 -16.28 -39.30
C ALA A 271 -14.39 -15.10 -39.55
N VAL A 272 -13.86 -13.89 -39.76
CA VAL A 272 -14.66 -12.69 -40.10
C VAL A 272 -15.26 -12.81 -41.50
N ALA A 273 -14.50 -13.26 -42.49
CA ALA A 273 -15.00 -13.47 -43.85
C ALA A 273 -16.11 -14.53 -43.87
N VAL A 274 -15.95 -15.63 -43.13
CA VAL A 274 -16.98 -16.67 -43.04
C VAL A 274 -18.18 -16.22 -42.19
N GLY A 275 -17.97 -15.50 -41.09
CA GLY A 275 -19.04 -14.93 -40.28
C GLY A 275 -19.87 -13.89 -41.07
N PHE A 276 -19.20 -13.06 -41.87
CA PHE A 276 -19.85 -12.12 -42.78
C PHE A 276 -20.62 -12.84 -43.89
N LEU A 277 -20.06 -13.92 -44.45
CA LEU A 277 -20.73 -14.75 -45.44
C LEU A 277 -21.96 -15.47 -44.85
N ALA A 278 -21.87 -15.99 -43.62
CA ALA A 278 -22.96 -16.61 -42.89
C ALA A 278 -24.07 -15.60 -42.55
N TRP A 279 -23.70 -14.39 -42.12
CA TRP A 279 -24.63 -13.29 -41.90
C TRP A 279 -25.33 -12.86 -43.20
N ALA A 280 -24.59 -12.69 -44.30
CA ALA A 280 -25.13 -12.35 -45.61
C ALA A 280 -26.09 -13.42 -46.15
N LEU A 281 -25.76 -14.71 -45.96
CA LEU A 281 -26.64 -15.85 -46.30
C LEU A 281 -27.89 -15.87 -45.43
N THR A 282 -27.77 -15.59 -44.12
CA THR A 282 -28.92 -15.51 -43.20
C THR A 282 -29.84 -14.36 -43.58
N LEU A 283 -29.28 -13.21 -43.98
CA LEU A 283 -30.02 -12.06 -44.52
C LEU A 283 -30.70 -12.36 -45.87
N ALA A 284 -30.05 -13.13 -46.74
CA ALA A 284 -30.61 -13.54 -48.02
C ALA A 284 -31.79 -14.51 -47.84
N VAL A 285 -31.66 -15.47 -46.92
CA VAL A 285 -32.70 -16.45 -46.55
C VAL A 285 -33.88 -15.77 -45.86
N THR A 286 -33.63 -14.89 -44.88
CA THR A 286 -34.70 -14.18 -44.16
C THR A 286 -35.44 -13.14 -45.01
N LYS A 287 -34.79 -12.60 -46.06
CA LYS A 287 -35.44 -11.73 -47.07
C LYS A 287 -36.04 -12.48 -48.28
N ASN A 288 -36.18 -13.81 -48.18
CA ASN A 288 -36.90 -14.66 -49.12
C ASN A 288 -36.47 -14.52 -50.59
N ARG A 289 -35.17 -14.29 -50.85
CA ARG A 289 -34.58 -14.39 -52.19
C ARG A 289 -33.68 -15.62 -52.19
N PHE A 290 -33.93 -16.54 -53.14
CA PHE A 290 -33.22 -17.79 -53.45
C PHE A 290 -33.82 -19.08 -52.84
N HIS A 291 -34.64 -19.74 -53.65
CA HIS A 291 -34.87 -21.19 -53.59
C HIS A 291 -33.80 -21.89 -54.44
N GLY A 292 -32.97 -22.76 -53.86
CA GLY A 292 -32.19 -23.72 -54.64
C GLY A 292 -30.68 -23.83 -54.40
N ILE A 293 -30.14 -23.51 -53.22
CA ILE A 293 -28.71 -23.74 -52.95
C ILE A 293 -28.49 -24.47 -51.61
N THR A 294 -29.01 -25.70 -51.53
CA THR A 294 -28.64 -26.65 -50.47
C THR A 294 -27.32 -27.42 -50.77
N PRO A 295 -26.89 -27.63 -52.05
CA PRO A 295 -25.61 -28.30 -52.31
C PRO A 295 -24.35 -27.44 -52.05
N ALA A 296 -24.43 -26.11 -52.14
CA ALA A 296 -23.24 -25.26 -51.89
C ALA A 296 -22.89 -25.12 -50.39
N LEU A 297 -23.85 -25.39 -49.49
CA LEU A 297 -23.64 -25.38 -48.04
C LEU A 297 -22.63 -26.44 -47.56
N ILE A 298 -22.39 -27.49 -48.36
CA ILE A 298 -21.43 -28.57 -48.04
C ILE A 298 -20.10 -28.39 -48.79
N LEU A 299 -20.12 -27.80 -50.00
CA LEU A 299 -18.92 -27.66 -50.83
C LEU A 299 -17.97 -26.54 -50.36
N ILE A 300 -18.52 -25.49 -49.75
CA ILE A 300 -17.75 -24.28 -49.39
C ILE A 300 -16.80 -24.48 -48.21
N PRO A 301 -17.18 -25.14 -47.09
CA PRO A 301 -16.24 -25.52 -46.03
C PRO A 301 -15.13 -26.43 -46.54
N ALA A 302 -15.43 -27.32 -47.50
CA ALA A 302 -14.45 -28.20 -48.12
C ALA A 302 -13.43 -27.41 -48.95
N VAL A 303 -13.87 -26.46 -49.78
CA VAL A 303 -12.97 -25.60 -50.57
C VAL A 303 -12.15 -24.66 -49.67
N ALA A 304 -12.77 -24.06 -48.64
CA ALA A 304 -12.06 -23.24 -47.66
C ALA A 304 -11.00 -24.06 -46.90
N SER A 305 -11.30 -25.32 -46.55
CA SER A 305 -10.32 -26.22 -45.93
C SER A 305 -9.16 -26.59 -46.86
N VAL A 306 -9.40 -26.71 -48.17
CA VAL A 306 -8.36 -26.99 -49.19
C VAL A 306 -7.47 -25.76 -49.42
N LEU A 307 -8.05 -24.56 -49.45
CA LEU A 307 -7.30 -23.31 -49.56
C LEU A 307 -6.48 -23.04 -48.28
N LEU A 308 -7.04 -23.33 -47.10
CA LEU A 308 -6.33 -23.23 -45.82
C LEU A 308 -5.17 -24.24 -45.74
N ARG A 309 -5.36 -25.47 -46.25
CA ARG A 309 -4.30 -26.49 -46.39
C ARG A 309 -3.16 -26.04 -47.32
N ARG A 310 -3.49 -25.36 -48.43
CA ARG A 310 -2.49 -24.79 -49.35
C ARG A 310 -1.79 -23.55 -48.79
N ALA A 311 -2.43 -22.79 -47.91
CA ALA A 311 -1.85 -21.57 -47.32
C ALA A 311 -0.94 -21.85 -46.11
N LEU A 312 -1.05 -23.04 -45.49
CA LEU A 312 -0.36 -23.38 -44.24
C LEU A 312 0.86 -24.32 -44.41
N ASP A 313 1.16 -24.80 -45.62
CA ASP A 313 2.32 -25.67 -45.97
C ASP A 313 2.62 -26.83 -44.97
N LYS A 314 1.61 -27.31 -44.24
CA LYS A 314 1.69 -28.46 -43.32
C LYS A 314 0.39 -29.27 -43.38
N PRO A 315 0.44 -30.61 -43.27
CA PRO A 315 -0.76 -31.44 -43.13
C PRO A 315 -1.42 -31.18 -41.76
N LEU A 316 -2.62 -30.60 -41.76
CA LEU A 316 -3.42 -30.46 -40.54
C LEU A 316 -3.89 -31.85 -40.06
N PRO A 317 -3.81 -32.17 -38.75
CA PRO A 317 -4.48 -33.35 -38.19
C PRO A 317 -6.00 -33.27 -38.43
N PRO A 318 -6.79 -34.36 -38.30
CA PRO A 318 -8.24 -34.34 -38.57
C PRO A 318 -9.10 -33.62 -37.50
N LEU A 319 -8.56 -33.30 -36.32
CA LEU A 319 -9.30 -32.62 -35.22
C LEU A 319 -9.63 -31.10 -35.37
N PRO A 320 -8.91 -30.25 -36.13
CA PRO A 320 -9.19 -28.81 -36.24
C PRO A 320 -10.48 -28.48 -37.00
N LEU A 321 -11.01 -29.40 -37.81
CA LEU A 321 -12.27 -29.19 -38.55
C LEU A 321 -13.50 -29.22 -37.63
N LEU A 322 -13.45 -30.01 -36.56
CA LEU A 322 -14.49 -30.04 -35.53
C LEU A 322 -14.43 -28.79 -34.65
N GLY A 323 -13.23 -28.34 -34.27
CA GLY A 323 -13.03 -27.09 -33.51
C GLY A 323 -13.44 -25.84 -34.30
N ALA A 324 -13.07 -25.77 -35.58
CA ALA A 324 -13.51 -24.71 -36.48
C ALA A 324 -15.03 -24.77 -36.71
N GLY A 325 -15.60 -25.95 -36.98
CA GLY A 325 -17.05 -26.12 -37.17
C GLY A 325 -17.88 -25.74 -35.93
N VAL A 326 -17.41 -26.05 -34.73
CA VAL A 326 -18.04 -25.65 -33.45
C VAL A 326 -17.90 -24.14 -33.24
N ALA A 327 -16.71 -23.56 -33.47
CA ALA A 327 -16.51 -22.11 -33.39
C ALA A 327 -17.36 -21.35 -34.42
N MET A 328 -17.53 -21.89 -35.63
CA MET A 328 -18.36 -21.31 -36.70
C MET A 328 -19.86 -21.41 -36.39
N SER A 329 -20.30 -22.51 -35.77
CA SER A 329 -21.69 -22.69 -35.32
C SER A 329 -22.02 -21.78 -34.12
N LEU A 330 -21.05 -21.58 -33.23
CA LEU A 330 -21.14 -20.62 -32.13
C LEU A 330 -21.20 -19.18 -32.66
N VAL A 331 -20.29 -18.78 -33.54
CA VAL A 331 -20.29 -17.42 -34.13
C VAL A 331 -21.54 -17.17 -34.96
N GLY A 332 -22.00 -18.15 -35.75
CA GLY A 332 -23.26 -18.07 -36.49
C GLY A 332 -24.49 -17.98 -35.59
N GLY A 333 -24.55 -18.79 -34.52
CA GLY A 333 -25.60 -18.73 -33.51
C GLY A 333 -25.60 -17.42 -32.71
N ILE A 334 -24.42 -16.88 -32.42
CA ILE A 334 -24.22 -15.59 -31.76
C ILE A 334 -24.69 -14.44 -32.66
N VAL A 335 -24.28 -14.42 -33.93
CA VAL A 335 -24.69 -13.38 -34.89
C VAL A 335 -26.20 -13.45 -35.14
N SER A 336 -26.79 -14.65 -35.20
CA SER A 336 -28.23 -14.85 -35.31
C SER A 336 -28.98 -14.41 -34.05
N ALA A 337 -28.45 -14.67 -32.86
CA ALA A 337 -29.03 -14.24 -31.57
C ALA A 337 -28.88 -12.73 -31.34
N VAL A 338 -27.79 -12.11 -31.82
CA VAL A 338 -27.55 -10.65 -31.80
C VAL A 338 -28.48 -9.94 -32.77
N ALA A 339 -28.71 -10.51 -33.96
CA ALA A 339 -29.62 -9.96 -34.96
C ALA A 339 -31.10 -10.03 -34.54
N SER A 340 -31.46 -10.95 -33.64
CA SER A 340 -32.85 -11.11 -33.19
C SER A 340 -33.27 -10.10 -32.11
N HIS A 341 -32.36 -9.59 -31.26
CA HIS A 341 -32.66 -8.58 -30.22
C HIS A 341 -31.42 -7.76 -29.80
N PRO A 342 -31.52 -6.42 -29.57
CA PRO A 342 -30.42 -5.57 -29.08
C PRO A 342 -29.78 -6.02 -27.75
N ARG A 343 -30.52 -6.81 -26.96
CA ARG A 343 -30.12 -7.33 -25.64
C ARG A 343 -28.98 -8.37 -25.70
N ASN A 344 -28.75 -9.00 -26.86
CA ASN A 344 -27.74 -10.04 -27.04
C ASN A 344 -26.39 -9.50 -27.52
N LEU A 345 -26.28 -8.20 -27.80
CA LEU A 345 -25.05 -7.57 -28.31
C LEU A 345 -23.87 -7.75 -27.34
N GLY A 346 -24.10 -7.59 -26.03
CA GLY A 346 -23.07 -7.78 -25.00
C GLY A 346 -22.57 -9.22 -24.90
N ILE A 347 -23.49 -10.19 -24.92
CA ILE A 347 -23.16 -11.63 -24.87
C ILE A 347 -22.43 -12.05 -26.15
N GLY A 348 -22.87 -11.54 -27.31
CA GLY A 348 -22.25 -11.86 -28.58
C GLY A 348 -20.84 -11.31 -28.72
N VAL A 349 -20.60 -10.07 -28.28
CA VAL A 349 -19.24 -9.50 -28.25
C VAL A 349 -18.35 -10.28 -27.28
N VAL A 350 -18.83 -10.63 -26.09
CA VAL A 350 -18.06 -11.41 -25.11
C VAL A 350 -17.72 -12.80 -25.64
N LEU A 351 -18.66 -13.52 -26.26
CA LEU A 351 -18.41 -14.86 -26.79
C LEU A 351 -17.54 -14.84 -28.05
N VAL A 352 -17.63 -13.80 -28.90
CA VAL A 352 -16.73 -13.62 -30.05
C VAL A 352 -15.32 -13.27 -29.59
N VAL A 353 -15.17 -12.44 -28.56
CA VAL A 353 -13.86 -12.15 -27.95
C VAL A 353 -13.31 -13.40 -27.27
N LEU A 354 -14.11 -14.13 -26.49
CA LEU A 354 -13.70 -15.36 -25.82
C LEU A 354 -13.32 -16.45 -26.82
N GLY A 355 -14.12 -16.62 -27.88
CA GLY A 355 -13.87 -17.57 -28.98
C GLY A 355 -12.66 -17.19 -29.81
N GLY A 356 -12.49 -15.90 -30.15
CA GLY A 356 -11.32 -15.38 -30.85
C GLY A 356 -10.04 -15.51 -30.03
N VAL A 357 -10.13 -15.26 -28.72
CA VAL A 357 -9.06 -15.52 -27.76
C VAL A 357 -8.76 -17.01 -27.76
N LEU A 358 -9.71 -17.90 -27.39
CA LEU A 358 -9.52 -19.36 -27.33
C LEU A 358 -8.96 -19.96 -28.63
N PHE A 359 -9.40 -19.45 -29.78
CA PHE A 359 -8.89 -19.84 -31.09
C PHE A 359 -7.41 -19.47 -31.26
N LEU A 360 -7.05 -18.22 -30.93
CA LEU A 360 -5.65 -17.77 -30.82
C LEU A 360 -4.90 -18.71 -29.87
N LEU A 361 -5.44 -18.97 -28.67
CA LEU A 361 -4.81 -19.78 -27.62
C LEU A 361 -4.46 -21.21 -28.06
N GLN A 362 -5.30 -21.87 -28.85
CA GLN A 362 -4.99 -23.21 -29.40
C GLN A 362 -3.80 -23.17 -30.38
N HIS A 363 -3.69 -22.13 -31.19
CA HIS A 363 -2.66 -21.99 -32.23
C HIS A 363 -1.34 -21.37 -31.72
N LEU A 364 -1.33 -20.81 -30.52
CA LEU A 364 -0.10 -20.37 -29.83
C LEU A 364 0.80 -21.54 -29.40
N SER A 365 0.22 -22.73 -29.17
CA SER A 365 0.88 -23.83 -28.44
C SER A 365 1.81 -24.75 -29.26
N GLN A 366 1.93 -24.56 -30.57
CA GLN A 366 2.36 -25.65 -31.47
C GLN A 366 3.79 -25.58 -32.05
N ASP A 367 4.62 -24.56 -31.78
CA ASP A 367 6.04 -24.58 -32.22
C ASP A 367 6.85 -23.47 -31.49
N GLU A 368 7.80 -23.84 -30.61
CA GLU A 368 8.65 -22.93 -29.82
C GLU A 368 9.78 -22.28 -30.65
N ALA A 369 10.23 -22.92 -31.74
CA ALA A 369 11.45 -22.54 -32.46
C ALA A 369 11.38 -21.21 -33.24
N GLU A 370 10.18 -20.69 -33.54
CA GLU A 370 9.99 -19.43 -34.29
C GLU A 370 9.37 -18.29 -33.47
N MET A 371 9.13 -18.46 -32.16
CA MET A 371 8.28 -17.53 -31.40
C MET A 371 9.02 -16.22 -31.04
N PRO A 372 8.53 -15.05 -31.49
CA PRO A 372 9.13 -13.77 -31.12
C PRO A 372 9.01 -13.49 -29.61
N VAL A 373 9.93 -12.65 -29.10
CA VAL A 373 10.13 -12.42 -27.64
C VAL A 373 8.85 -12.03 -26.90
N LEU A 374 8.01 -11.15 -27.47
CA LEU A 374 6.75 -10.73 -26.84
C LEU A 374 5.79 -11.90 -26.63
N TRP A 375 5.66 -12.76 -27.63
CA TRP A 375 4.74 -13.89 -27.62
C TRP A 375 5.25 -14.99 -26.69
N GLY A 376 6.56 -15.20 -26.64
CA GLY A 376 7.19 -16.05 -25.63
C GLY A 376 6.90 -15.56 -24.21
N LYS A 377 6.85 -14.25 -23.99
CA LYS A 377 6.43 -13.69 -22.69
C LYS A 377 4.97 -13.96 -22.38
N PHE A 378 4.05 -13.81 -23.33
CA PHE A 378 2.65 -14.20 -23.10
C PHE A 378 2.50 -15.70 -22.78
N TYR A 379 3.32 -16.56 -23.38
CA TYR A 379 3.35 -17.99 -23.02
C TYR A 379 3.89 -18.22 -21.59
N GLU A 380 5.00 -17.57 -21.22
CA GLU A 380 5.52 -17.59 -19.84
C GLU A 380 4.45 -17.10 -18.84
N MET A 381 3.65 -16.10 -19.23
CA MET A 381 2.55 -15.54 -18.44
C MET A 381 1.34 -16.47 -18.30
N ARG A 382 1.33 -17.63 -18.98
CA ARG A 382 0.14 -18.48 -19.09
C ARG A 382 -1.09 -17.68 -19.56
N PHE A 383 -0.86 -16.68 -20.43
CA PHE A 383 -1.84 -15.65 -20.81
C PHE A 383 -3.18 -16.27 -21.20
N ALA A 384 -3.13 -17.33 -21.98
CA ALA A 384 -4.25 -18.16 -22.39
C ALA A 384 -5.16 -18.60 -21.23
N SER A 385 -4.65 -19.53 -20.43
CA SER A 385 -5.36 -20.12 -19.29
C SER A 385 -5.63 -19.10 -18.19
N GLY A 386 -4.79 -18.08 -18.06
CA GLY A 386 -4.93 -17.00 -17.11
C GLY A 386 -6.10 -16.08 -17.40
N VAL A 387 -6.23 -15.64 -18.67
CA VAL A 387 -7.39 -14.88 -19.14
C VAL A 387 -8.67 -15.71 -19.03
N ALA A 388 -8.61 -17.00 -19.35
CA ALA A 388 -9.73 -17.91 -19.14
C ALA A 388 -10.14 -17.98 -17.66
N LEU A 389 -9.17 -18.13 -16.74
CA LEU A 389 -9.42 -18.12 -15.29
C LEU A 389 -10.06 -16.79 -14.84
N PHE A 390 -9.52 -15.65 -15.31
CA PHE A 390 -10.07 -14.33 -15.03
C PHE A 390 -11.55 -14.23 -15.42
N PHE A 391 -11.91 -14.70 -16.62
CA PHE A 391 -13.29 -14.69 -17.09
C PHE A 391 -14.18 -15.69 -16.36
N VAL A 392 -13.67 -16.90 -16.05
CA VAL A 392 -14.40 -17.88 -15.23
C VAL A 392 -14.76 -17.29 -13.87
N MET A 393 -13.87 -16.51 -13.26
CA MET A 393 -14.14 -15.84 -12.00
C MET A 393 -15.10 -14.67 -12.14
N THR A 394 -14.91 -13.80 -13.13
CA THR A 394 -15.63 -12.51 -13.23
C THR A 394 -16.96 -12.59 -13.97
N LEU A 395 -17.02 -13.32 -15.09
CA LEU A 395 -18.20 -13.35 -15.96
C LEU A 395 -19.49 -13.80 -15.27
N PRO A 396 -19.51 -14.79 -14.35
CA PRO A 396 -20.78 -15.27 -13.79
C PRO A 396 -21.61 -14.15 -13.13
N TRP A 397 -20.98 -13.32 -12.30
CA TRP A 397 -21.67 -12.22 -11.63
C TRP A 397 -22.02 -11.09 -12.61
N PHE A 398 -21.06 -10.66 -13.43
CA PHE A 398 -21.32 -9.60 -14.42
C PHE A 398 -22.42 -10.00 -15.41
N HIS A 399 -22.45 -11.25 -15.84
CA HIS A 399 -23.51 -11.79 -16.69
C HIS A 399 -24.88 -11.66 -16.02
N ARG A 400 -25.00 -12.04 -14.74
CA ARG A 400 -26.26 -11.88 -14.01
C ARG A 400 -26.68 -10.43 -13.89
N MET A 401 -25.74 -9.51 -13.63
CA MET A 401 -26.01 -8.08 -13.56
C MET A 401 -26.39 -7.48 -14.91
N PHE A 402 -25.74 -7.89 -16.00
CA PHE A 402 -26.08 -7.44 -17.36
C PHE A 402 -27.44 -7.94 -17.83
N ALA A 403 -27.87 -9.11 -17.34
CA ALA A 403 -29.19 -9.67 -17.57
C ALA A 403 -30.27 -9.16 -16.60
N PHE A 404 -29.91 -8.31 -15.63
CA PHE A 404 -30.86 -7.82 -14.63
C PHE A 404 -31.74 -6.71 -15.22
N GLU A 405 -33.05 -6.93 -15.18
CA GLU A 405 -34.04 -6.09 -15.89
C GLU A 405 -34.52 -4.88 -15.08
N SER A 406 -34.30 -4.87 -13.76
CA SER A 406 -34.66 -3.73 -12.92
C SER A 406 -33.76 -2.52 -13.18
N VAL A 407 -34.31 -1.34 -12.90
CA VAL A 407 -33.62 -0.05 -13.09
C VAL A 407 -33.24 0.56 -11.75
N ASP A 408 -32.21 1.39 -11.74
CA ASP A 408 -31.85 2.22 -10.58
C ASP A 408 -32.89 3.33 -10.34
N GLU A 409 -32.66 4.16 -9.31
CA GLU A 409 -33.48 5.32 -8.96
C GLU A 409 -33.67 6.34 -10.09
N GLU A 410 -32.75 6.36 -11.06
CA GLU A 410 -32.78 7.25 -12.21
C GLU A 410 -33.36 6.57 -13.47
N GLY A 411 -33.94 5.37 -13.33
CA GLY A 411 -34.53 4.63 -14.44
C GLY A 411 -33.50 3.99 -15.39
N LYS A 412 -32.24 3.82 -14.96
CA LYS A 412 -31.15 3.29 -15.79
C LYS A 412 -30.90 1.81 -15.49
N LEU A 413 -30.65 1.04 -16.56
CA LEU A 413 -30.19 -0.35 -16.46
C LEU A 413 -28.73 -0.43 -15.99
N PHE A 414 -28.36 -1.57 -15.40
CA PHE A 414 -27.01 -1.82 -14.91
C PHE A 414 -25.91 -1.49 -15.93
N TRP A 415 -26.04 -1.97 -17.18
CA TRP A 415 -24.98 -1.77 -18.19
C TRP A 415 -24.71 -0.29 -18.48
N PHE A 416 -25.77 0.52 -18.52
CA PHE A 416 -25.68 1.94 -18.79
C PHE A 416 -25.13 2.68 -17.57
N ARG A 417 -25.68 2.40 -16.37
CA ARG A 417 -25.22 3.00 -15.12
C ARG A 417 -23.76 2.66 -14.84
N PHE A 418 -23.40 1.39 -14.93
CA PHE A 418 -22.07 0.92 -14.59
C PHE A 418 -21.03 1.31 -15.63
N LEU A 419 -21.23 1.01 -16.92
CA LEU A 419 -20.19 1.25 -17.94
C LEU A 419 -20.18 2.71 -18.41
N ILE A 420 -21.33 3.24 -18.83
CA ILE A 420 -21.39 4.57 -19.45
C ILE A 420 -21.26 5.65 -18.39
N HIS A 421 -22.13 5.65 -17.37
CA HIS A 421 -22.14 6.71 -16.38
C HIS A 421 -20.93 6.65 -15.44
N ASP A 422 -20.68 5.50 -14.82
CA ASP A 422 -19.70 5.40 -13.74
C ASP A 422 -18.24 5.22 -14.17
N HIS A 423 -17.99 4.79 -15.42
CA HIS A 423 -16.63 4.72 -15.98
C HIS A 423 -16.38 5.82 -17.01
N PHE A 424 -17.12 5.85 -18.13
CA PHE A 424 -16.81 6.78 -19.23
C PHE A 424 -17.19 8.23 -18.91
N ALA A 425 -18.44 8.49 -18.54
CA ALA A 425 -18.91 9.85 -18.25
C ALA A 425 -18.20 10.43 -17.02
N ARG A 426 -17.92 9.63 -15.99
CA ARG A 426 -17.14 10.08 -14.83
C ARG A 426 -15.73 10.55 -15.18
N LEU A 427 -15.12 9.94 -16.21
CA LEU A 427 -13.79 10.32 -16.70
C LEU A 427 -13.86 11.63 -17.51
N THR A 428 -14.92 11.85 -18.30
CA THR A 428 -15.03 12.96 -19.25
C THR A 428 -15.83 14.18 -18.76
N SER A 429 -16.87 14.00 -17.95
CA SER A 429 -17.86 15.05 -17.63
C SER A 429 -18.02 15.37 -16.14
N GLY A 430 -17.22 14.75 -15.25
CA GLY A 430 -17.13 15.10 -13.82
C GLY A 430 -18.44 14.94 -13.07
N VAL A 431 -18.72 13.72 -12.59
CA VAL A 431 -19.89 13.45 -11.73
C VAL A 431 -19.44 13.43 -10.27
N HIS A 432 -20.04 14.30 -9.44
CA HIS A 432 -19.65 14.55 -8.03
C HIS A 432 -18.25 15.17 -7.85
N THR A 433 -17.98 16.31 -8.49
CA THR A 433 -16.77 17.10 -8.20
C THR A 433 -16.92 17.81 -6.85
N THR A 434 -16.38 17.22 -5.78
CA THR A 434 -16.24 17.91 -4.47
C THR A 434 -14.93 18.67 -4.35
N THR A 435 -14.02 18.54 -5.33
CA THR A 435 -12.84 19.40 -5.45
C THR A 435 -13.16 20.54 -6.42
N PRO A 436 -13.27 21.80 -5.98
CA PRO A 436 -13.39 22.93 -6.90
C PRO A 436 -12.09 23.03 -7.69
N GLY A 437 -12.09 22.64 -8.97
CA GLY A 437 -11.00 22.95 -9.90
C GLY A 437 -9.59 22.49 -9.49
N GLY A 438 -9.46 21.43 -8.69
CA GLY A 438 -8.15 20.91 -8.26
C GLY A 438 -7.27 20.57 -9.46
N ASP A 439 -6.25 21.40 -9.67
CA ASP A 439 -5.29 21.28 -10.76
C ASP A 439 -4.24 20.19 -10.46
N PHE A 440 -3.27 20.04 -11.35
CA PHE A 440 -2.14 19.14 -11.15
C PHE A 440 -1.37 19.41 -9.85
N THR A 441 -1.26 20.68 -9.45
CA THR A 441 -0.54 21.14 -8.26
C THR A 441 -1.19 20.62 -6.98
N TYR A 442 -2.52 20.52 -6.97
CA TYR A 442 -3.28 19.98 -5.86
C TYR A 442 -2.83 18.56 -5.47
N PHE A 443 -2.71 17.64 -6.42
CA PHE A 443 -2.31 16.26 -6.10
C PHE A 443 -0.84 16.12 -5.69
N ILE A 444 0.01 17.07 -6.08
CA ILE A 444 1.39 17.13 -5.56
C ILE A 444 1.37 17.48 -4.08
N GLN A 445 0.58 18.49 -3.70
CA GLN A 445 0.45 18.89 -2.29
C GLN A 445 -0.13 17.76 -1.44
N GLN A 446 -1.24 17.17 -1.90
CA GLN A 446 -1.90 16.06 -1.21
C GLN A 446 -1.04 14.80 -1.18
N GLY A 447 -0.28 14.55 -2.26
CA GLY A 447 0.73 13.50 -2.31
C GLY A 447 1.83 13.69 -1.26
N GLY A 448 2.25 14.93 -1.00
CA GLY A 448 3.19 15.27 0.07
C GLY A 448 2.68 14.87 1.45
N TYR A 449 1.41 15.18 1.76
CA TYR A 449 0.76 14.76 3.02
C TYR A 449 0.58 13.25 3.09
N ALA A 450 0.20 12.61 1.98
CA ALA A 450 -0.05 11.18 1.88
C ALA A 450 1.19 10.33 2.17
N ILE A 451 2.39 10.84 1.89
CA ILE A 451 3.66 10.12 2.08
C ILE A 451 4.51 10.64 3.24
N TYR A 452 4.07 11.66 3.98
CA TYR A 452 4.86 12.21 5.08
C TYR A 452 5.21 11.11 6.10
N PRO A 453 6.47 11.00 6.60
CA PRO A 453 7.62 11.89 6.40
C PRO A 453 8.54 11.49 5.23
N TRP A 454 8.14 10.52 4.40
CA TRP A 454 8.95 9.98 3.30
C TRP A 454 9.17 10.95 2.14
N VAL A 455 8.57 12.15 2.17
CA VAL A 455 8.88 13.27 1.27
C VAL A 455 10.38 13.55 1.20
N VAL A 456 11.13 13.33 2.28
CA VAL A 456 12.59 13.48 2.34
C VAL A 456 13.33 12.57 1.34
N LEU A 457 12.72 11.45 0.96
CA LEU A 457 13.32 10.48 0.05
C LEU A 457 13.02 10.77 -1.43
N LEU A 458 12.13 11.72 -1.74
CA LEU A 458 11.73 12.00 -3.13
C LEU A 458 12.90 12.34 -4.06
N PRO A 459 13.85 13.24 -3.70
CA PRO A 459 14.99 13.53 -4.57
C PRO A 459 15.89 12.31 -4.78
N GLY A 460 16.00 11.45 -3.76
CA GLY A 460 16.74 10.19 -3.84
C GLY A 460 16.08 9.14 -4.72
N ALA A 461 14.75 9.00 -4.62
CA ALA A 461 13.96 8.16 -5.51
C ALA A 461 14.07 8.66 -6.97
N ALA A 462 14.02 9.97 -7.20
CA ALA A 462 14.26 10.56 -8.51
C ALA A 462 15.69 10.26 -9.03
N ALA A 463 16.70 10.31 -8.17
CA ALA A 463 18.06 9.93 -8.52
C ALA A 463 18.22 8.43 -8.84
N VAL A 464 17.42 7.55 -8.20
CA VAL A 464 17.31 6.14 -8.61
C VAL A 464 16.75 6.05 -10.02
N VAL A 465 15.62 6.73 -10.28
CA VAL A 465 14.95 6.73 -11.59
C VAL A 465 15.87 7.22 -12.71
N ALA A 466 16.59 8.32 -12.48
CA ALA A 466 17.51 8.90 -13.47
C ALA A 466 18.66 7.96 -13.88
N ARG A 467 18.95 6.92 -13.10
CA ARG A 467 20.00 5.94 -13.39
C ARG A 467 19.47 4.60 -13.93
N LEU A 468 18.15 4.43 -14.02
CA LEU A 468 17.55 3.20 -14.53
C LEU A 468 17.83 3.04 -16.02
N LYS A 469 18.22 1.83 -16.40
CA LYS A 469 18.36 1.45 -17.82
C LYS A 469 17.07 0.81 -18.30
N MET A 470 16.40 1.47 -19.26
CA MET A 470 15.18 0.93 -19.86
C MET A 470 15.41 -0.39 -20.63
N ARG A 471 16.56 -0.56 -21.29
CA ARG A 471 16.93 -1.78 -22.04
C ARG A 471 18.34 -2.22 -21.70
N GLY A 472 18.59 -3.53 -21.72
CA GLY A 472 19.89 -4.12 -21.37
C GLY A 472 20.32 -3.87 -19.92
N GLY A 473 19.39 -3.47 -19.06
CA GLY A 473 19.59 -3.26 -17.63
C GLY A 473 19.54 -4.56 -16.84
N THR A 474 19.88 -4.45 -15.56
CA THR A 474 19.73 -5.52 -14.57
C THR A 474 18.26 -5.78 -14.23
N THR A 475 17.98 -6.88 -13.53
CA THR A 475 16.64 -7.14 -12.98
C THR A 475 16.14 -5.98 -12.11
N THR A 476 17.02 -5.38 -11.31
CA THR A 476 16.73 -4.20 -10.51
C THR A 476 16.30 -3.00 -11.37
N ASP A 477 16.96 -2.79 -12.52
CA ASP A 477 16.57 -1.73 -13.45
C ASP A 477 15.17 -1.98 -14.02
N GLN A 478 14.86 -3.24 -14.38
CA GLN A 478 13.56 -3.62 -14.94
C GLN A 478 12.43 -3.46 -13.92
N VAL A 479 12.64 -3.87 -12.66
CA VAL A 479 11.68 -3.63 -11.57
C VAL A 479 11.49 -2.13 -11.35
N GLY A 480 12.57 -1.34 -11.34
CA GLY A 480 12.50 0.11 -11.23
C GLY A 480 11.70 0.75 -12.37
N VAL A 481 11.92 0.34 -13.62
CA VAL A 481 11.18 0.83 -14.79
C VAL A 481 9.71 0.46 -14.70
N LEU A 482 9.39 -0.78 -14.31
CA LEU A 482 8.00 -1.20 -14.09
C LEU A 482 7.31 -0.33 -13.02
N SER A 483 8.00 -0.04 -11.91
CA SER A 483 7.50 0.86 -10.86
C SER A 483 7.32 2.30 -11.35
N VAL A 484 8.22 2.81 -12.19
CA VAL A 484 8.05 4.14 -12.80
C VAL A 484 6.83 4.17 -13.71
N LEU A 485 6.65 3.17 -14.57
CA LEU A 485 5.48 3.09 -15.45
C LEU A 485 4.18 2.99 -14.64
N TRP A 486 4.18 2.21 -13.56
CA TRP A 486 3.05 2.13 -12.65
C TRP A 486 2.75 3.49 -12.01
N LEU A 487 3.76 4.15 -11.43
CA LEU A 487 3.63 5.46 -10.81
C LEU A 487 3.10 6.51 -11.81
N CYS A 488 3.74 6.63 -12.97
CA CYS A 488 3.38 7.61 -13.99
C CYS A 488 1.99 7.35 -14.57
N PHE A 489 1.64 6.09 -14.86
CA PHE A 489 0.34 5.76 -15.43
C PHE A 489 -0.80 6.02 -14.44
N THR A 490 -0.67 5.56 -13.19
CA THR A 490 -1.69 5.81 -12.17
C THR A 490 -1.85 7.30 -11.90
N PHE A 491 -0.76 8.04 -11.82
CA PHE A 491 -0.81 9.50 -11.69
C PHE A 491 -1.48 10.19 -12.88
N ALA A 492 -1.11 9.81 -14.12
CA ALA A 492 -1.70 10.37 -15.33
C ALA A 492 -3.20 10.07 -15.42
N LEU A 493 -3.61 8.86 -15.03
CA LEU A 493 -5.01 8.45 -15.01
C LEU A 493 -5.83 9.30 -14.02
N ILE A 494 -5.30 9.55 -12.82
CA ILE A 494 -5.97 10.39 -11.81
C ILE A 494 -5.98 11.86 -12.26
N GLY A 495 -4.87 12.35 -12.81
CA GLY A 495 -4.75 13.71 -13.33
C GLY A 495 -5.75 13.99 -14.45
N ALA A 496 -5.99 13.01 -15.32
CA ALA A 496 -6.96 13.07 -16.41
C ALA A 496 -8.42 12.92 -15.96
N SER A 497 -8.69 12.39 -14.76
CA SER A 497 -10.05 12.16 -14.28
C SER A 497 -10.74 13.48 -13.93
N ALA A 498 -11.95 13.70 -14.45
CA ALA A 498 -12.75 14.87 -14.09
C ALA A 498 -13.21 14.83 -12.62
N THR A 499 -13.66 13.67 -12.12
CA THR A 499 -13.97 13.46 -10.69
C THR A 499 -12.69 13.16 -9.91
N LYS A 500 -12.43 13.92 -8.84
CA LYS A 500 -11.20 13.85 -8.04
C LYS A 500 -11.53 13.74 -6.55
N PHE A 501 -10.92 12.76 -5.87
CA PHE A 501 -10.90 12.65 -4.40
C PHE A 501 -9.45 12.51 -3.93
N HIS A 502 -9.14 12.96 -2.71
CA HIS A 502 -7.78 12.90 -2.18
C HIS A 502 -7.19 11.48 -2.15
N HIS A 503 -7.99 10.51 -1.71
CA HIS A 503 -7.57 9.12 -1.62
C HIS A 503 -7.35 8.44 -2.99
N TYR A 504 -7.70 9.10 -4.11
CA TYR A 504 -7.38 8.57 -5.44
C TYR A 504 -5.89 8.48 -5.72
N VAL A 505 -5.03 9.18 -4.97
CA VAL A 505 -3.57 9.02 -5.10
C VAL A 505 -3.04 7.73 -4.49
N MET A 506 -3.87 6.96 -3.76
CA MET A 506 -3.47 5.70 -3.12
C MET A 506 -2.80 4.66 -4.07
N PRO A 507 -3.26 4.43 -5.32
CA PRO A 507 -2.62 3.50 -6.26
C PRO A 507 -1.17 3.86 -6.64
N MET A 508 -0.75 5.11 -6.40
CA MET A 508 0.61 5.59 -6.67
C MET A 508 1.58 5.32 -5.53
N LEU A 509 1.08 5.11 -4.30
CA LEU A 509 1.91 4.93 -3.13
C LEU A 509 2.79 3.68 -3.21
N PRO A 510 2.29 2.50 -3.64
CA PRO A 510 3.10 1.30 -3.72
C PRO A 510 4.31 1.42 -4.65
N PRO A 511 4.19 1.85 -5.93
CA PRO A 511 5.37 2.00 -6.78
C PRO A 511 6.32 3.11 -6.29
N LEU A 512 5.80 4.17 -5.68
CA LEU A 512 6.65 5.19 -5.06
C LEU A 512 7.44 4.63 -3.87
N ALA A 513 6.82 3.81 -3.02
CA ALA A 513 7.47 3.12 -1.91
C ALA A 513 8.50 2.08 -2.41
N VAL A 514 8.30 1.46 -3.58
CA VAL A 514 9.33 0.62 -4.23
C VAL A 514 10.56 1.47 -4.54
N LEU A 515 10.40 2.60 -5.23
CA LEU A 515 11.50 3.48 -5.63
C LEU A 515 12.23 4.09 -4.40
N MET A 516 11.47 4.50 -3.39
CA MET A 516 12.03 4.96 -2.11
C MET A 516 12.76 3.84 -1.36
N GLY A 517 12.21 2.63 -1.33
CA GLY A 517 12.85 1.48 -0.69
C GLY A 517 14.16 1.07 -1.38
N MET A 518 14.21 1.14 -2.71
CA MET A 518 15.46 0.98 -3.48
C MET A 518 16.50 2.05 -3.13
N TYR A 519 16.07 3.31 -2.95
CA TYR A 519 16.96 4.39 -2.52
C TYR A 519 17.44 4.20 -1.07
N VAL A 520 16.56 3.78 -0.15
CA VAL A 520 16.93 3.45 1.24
C VAL A 520 17.94 2.30 1.29
N ALA A 521 17.78 1.28 0.44
CA ALA A 521 18.77 0.21 0.31
C ALA A 521 20.14 0.74 -0.13
N LYS A 522 20.19 1.71 -1.06
CA LYS A 522 21.44 2.39 -1.45
C LYS A 522 22.02 3.24 -0.33
N LEU A 523 21.20 4.02 0.38
CA LEU A 523 21.65 4.76 1.57
C LEU A 523 22.27 3.83 2.61
N TRP A 524 21.70 2.63 2.76
CA TRP A 524 22.28 1.61 3.60
C TRP A 524 23.58 1.06 3.02
N GLU A 525 23.67 0.72 1.74
CA GLU A 525 24.87 0.05 1.20
C GLU A 525 26.04 1.02 0.97
N GLU A 526 25.76 2.19 0.40
CA GLU A 526 26.74 3.20 -0.01
C GLU A 526 27.04 4.22 1.11
N GLY A 527 26.13 4.35 2.09
CA GLY A 527 26.20 5.32 3.18
C GLY A 527 25.56 6.67 2.84
N PRO A 528 24.99 7.37 3.82
CA PRO A 528 24.20 8.59 3.57
C PRO A 528 25.06 9.78 3.09
N THR A 529 26.36 9.79 3.38
CA THR A 529 27.28 10.86 2.95
C THR A 529 27.45 10.92 1.44
N LYS A 530 27.45 9.78 0.74
CA LYS A 530 27.49 9.73 -0.74
C LYS A 530 26.21 10.28 -1.39
N HIS A 531 25.14 10.36 -0.61
CA HIS A 531 23.83 10.86 -1.04
C HIS A 531 23.46 12.16 -0.30
N ALA A 532 24.44 12.90 0.21
CA ALA A 532 24.20 14.13 0.96
C ALA A 532 23.43 15.17 0.15
N ALA A 533 23.68 15.29 -1.16
CA ALA A 533 22.96 16.22 -2.02
C ALA A 533 21.47 15.91 -2.09
N THR A 534 21.09 14.64 -2.35
CA THR A 534 19.68 14.23 -2.42
C THR A 534 18.98 14.38 -1.07
N LEU A 535 19.67 14.13 0.04
CA LEU A 535 19.15 14.38 1.39
C LEU A 535 19.01 15.89 1.69
N ALA A 536 19.96 16.72 1.26
CA ALA A 536 19.91 18.17 1.43
C ALA A 536 18.73 18.80 0.68
N PHE A 537 18.34 18.27 -0.49
CA PHE A 537 17.09 18.67 -1.17
C PHE A 537 15.84 18.09 -0.52
N GLY A 538 15.94 16.94 0.15
CA GLY A 538 14.81 16.29 0.81
C GLY A 538 14.42 16.92 2.15
N LEU A 539 15.40 17.40 2.93
CA LEU A 539 15.16 17.98 4.26
C LEU A 539 14.24 19.22 4.24
N PRO A 540 14.37 20.17 3.29
CA PRO A 540 13.41 21.26 3.13
C PRO A 540 11.99 20.77 2.86
N LEU A 541 11.82 19.72 2.04
CA LEU A 541 10.49 19.16 1.78
C LEU A 541 9.88 18.57 3.05
N LEU A 542 10.69 17.85 3.85
CA LEU A 542 10.25 17.33 5.15
C LEU A 542 9.80 18.46 6.08
N PHE A 543 10.57 19.55 6.16
CA PHE A 543 10.24 20.69 7.00
C PHE A 543 8.99 21.43 6.52
N LEU A 544 8.89 21.73 5.22
CA LEU A 544 7.75 22.46 4.65
C LEU A 544 6.45 21.69 4.84
N VAL A 545 6.44 20.40 4.48
CA VAL A 545 5.27 19.55 4.63
C VAL A 545 4.94 19.32 6.11
N GLY A 546 5.94 19.09 6.96
CA GLY A 546 5.73 18.94 8.40
C GLY A 546 5.18 20.20 9.07
N LYS A 547 5.66 21.38 8.67
CA LYS A 547 5.14 22.68 9.10
C LYS A 547 3.69 22.86 8.68
N ASP A 548 3.35 22.56 7.43
CA ASP A 548 1.97 22.69 6.92
C ASP A 548 1.02 21.74 7.64
N LEU A 549 1.45 20.50 7.91
CA LEU A 549 0.66 19.52 8.67
C LEU A 549 0.48 19.92 10.14
N SER A 550 1.51 20.49 10.77
CA SER A 550 1.43 20.99 12.14
C SER A 550 0.54 22.24 12.24
N ALA A 551 0.60 23.14 11.26
CA ALA A 551 -0.22 24.35 11.22
C ALA A 551 -1.69 24.04 10.89
N THR A 552 -1.92 23.10 9.97
CA THR A 552 -3.26 22.75 9.46
C THR A 552 -3.48 21.22 9.52
N PRO A 553 -3.76 20.65 10.71
CA PRO A 553 -4.00 19.21 10.86
C PRO A 553 -5.19 18.68 10.06
N LYS A 554 -6.13 19.55 9.64
CA LYS A 554 -7.22 19.22 8.70
C LYS A 554 -6.71 18.57 7.42
N ASN A 555 -5.52 18.95 6.96
CA ASN A 555 -4.92 18.34 5.76
C ASN A 555 -4.72 16.84 5.91
N PHE A 556 -4.50 16.33 7.13
CA PHE A 556 -4.48 14.88 7.35
C PHE A 556 -5.88 14.27 7.28
N THR A 557 -6.88 14.89 7.91
CA THR A 557 -8.26 14.37 7.88
C THR A 557 -8.80 14.32 6.46
N ASP A 558 -8.51 15.33 5.66
CA ASP A 558 -8.98 15.45 4.27
C ASP A 558 -8.48 14.28 3.39
N LEU A 559 -7.31 13.69 3.69
CA LEU A 559 -6.79 12.56 2.94
C LEU A 559 -7.72 11.34 2.92
N PHE A 560 -8.56 11.16 3.94
CA PHE A 560 -9.35 9.95 4.15
C PHE A 560 -10.83 10.22 4.45
N VAL A 561 -11.33 11.44 4.23
CA VAL A 561 -12.77 11.76 4.30
C VAL A 561 -13.31 12.13 2.92
N TYR A 562 -14.63 12.16 2.77
CA TYR A 562 -15.28 12.45 1.49
C TYR A 562 -15.60 13.93 1.25
N ASN A 563 -15.97 14.67 2.30
CA ASN A 563 -16.44 16.06 2.18
C ASN A 563 -15.46 17.04 2.81
N TYR A 564 -14.78 17.80 1.95
CA TYR A 564 -13.68 18.70 2.27
C TYR A 564 -14.13 20.07 2.76
N ASP A 565 -15.34 20.49 2.38
CA ASP A 565 -15.91 21.81 2.72
C ASP A 565 -16.42 21.86 4.16
N ARG A 566 -16.44 20.72 4.87
CA ARG A 566 -16.86 20.67 6.26
C ARG A 566 -15.92 21.53 7.12
N PRO A 567 -16.46 22.47 7.92
CA PRO A 567 -15.68 23.23 8.87
C PRO A 567 -14.92 22.28 9.77
N TYR A 568 -13.60 22.49 9.86
CA TYR A 568 -12.80 21.75 10.80
C TYR A 568 -13.04 22.33 12.20
N PRO A 569 -13.31 21.51 13.23
CA PRO A 569 -13.58 22.03 14.56
C PRO A 569 -12.27 22.54 15.17
N GLU A 570 -12.00 23.84 15.06
CA GLU A 570 -10.72 24.43 15.46
C GLU A 570 -10.38 24.18 16.93
N PHE A 571 -11.40 24.08 17.78
CA PHE A 571 -11.24 23.74 19.19
C PHE A 571 -10.54 22.39 19.41
N LEU A 572 -10.59 21.44 18.47
CA LEU A 572 -9.84 20.18 18.56
C LEU A 572 -8.33 20.38 18.49
N THR A 573 -7.91 21.41 17.76
CA THR A 573 -6.49 21.73 17.65
C THR A 573 -5.98 22.59 18.78
N GLU A 574 -6.88 23.18 19.55
CA GLU A 574 -6.59 24.00 20.72
C GLU A 574 -6.74 23.20 22.02
N ARG A 575 -7.57 22.15 22.00
CA ARG A 575 -7.85 21.31 23.15
C ARG A 575 -6.56 20.64 23.66
N PRO A 576 -6.36 20.65 24.98
CA PRO A 576 -5.32 19.84 25.61
C PRO A 576 -5.42 18.37 25.24
N ILE A 577 -4.29 17.75 24.91
CA ILE A 577 -4.23 16.30 24.77
C ILE A 577 -4.30 15.69 26.17
N ALA A 578 -5.24 14.78 26.38
CA ALA A 578 -5.31 14.02 27.62
C ALA A 578 -4.07 13.13 27.73
N PHE A 579 -3.41 13.19 28.89
CA PHE A 579 -2.26 12.35 29.17
C PHE A 579 -2.58 11.34 30.26
N TRP A 580 -2.31 10.06 29.97
CA TRP A 580 -2.82 8.91 30.72
C TRP A 580 -4.34 8.93 30.81
N SER A 581 -4.92 9.28 31.95
CA SER A 581 -6.37 9.26 32.14
C SER A 581 -6.94 10.50 32.85
N ASN A 582 -6.13 11.38 33.45
CA ASN A 582 -6.62 12.39 34.40
C ASN A 582 -5.92 13.76 34.38
N ARG A 583 -4.95 14.05 33.50
CA ARG A 583 -4.35 15.38 33.39
C ARG A 583 -3.97 15.75 31.96
N PRO A 584 -3.90 17.05 31.62
CA PRO A 584 -3.40 17.47 30.32
C PRO A 584 -1.91 17.14 30.16
N LEU A 585 -1.52 16.81 28.93
CA LEU A 585 -0.12 16.72 28.52
C LEU A 585 0.49 18.13 28.62
N SER A 586 1.59 18.26 29.36
CA SER A 586 2.30 19.53 29.46
C SER A 586 3.49 19.57 28.50
N THR A 587 3.99 20.77 28.24
CA THR A 587 5.21 20.99 27.44
C THR A 587 6.41 20.34 28.14
N GLY A 588 6.41 20.34 29.48
CA GLY A 588 7.42 19.67 30.27
C GLY A 588 7.39 18.16 30.08
N ASP A 589 6.22 17.53 29.88
CA ASP A 589 6.15 16.10 29.61
C ASP A 589 6.85 15.77 28.29
N LEU A 590 6.63 16.59 27.26
CA LEU A 590 7.29 16.44 25.96
C LEU A 590 8.82 16.53 26.07
N VAL A 591 9.31 17.54 26.78
CA VAL A 591 10.75 17.72 27.02
C VAL A 591 11.31 16.56 27.85
N ALA A 592 10.59 16.14 28.89
CA ALA A 592 10.99 15.02 29.73
C ALA A 592 11.06 13.72 28.92
N PHE A 593 10.10 13.43 28.04
CA PHE A 593 10.15 12.26 27.16
C PHE A 593 11.29 12.33 26.14
N ALA A 594 11.58 13.51 25.58
CA ALA A 594 12.72 13.67 24.69
C ALA A 594 14.05 13.40 25.43
N LEU A 595 14.19 13.90 26.66
CA LEU A 595 15.38 13.67 27.50
C LEU A 595 15.48 12.22 27.98
N LEU A 596 14.38 11.60 28.43
CA LEU A 596 14.36 10.20 28.83
C LEU A 596 14.62 9.27 27.65
N GLY A 597 14.06 9.57 26.48
CA GLY A 597 14.30 8.82 25.26
C GLY A 597 15.75 8.93 24.80
N LEU A 598 16.30 10.14 24.73
CA LEU A 598 17.70 10.37 24.37
C LEU A 598 18.67 9.79 25.42
N GLY A 599 18.42 10.06 26.69
CA GLY A 599 19.23 9.55 27.81
C GLY A 599 19.19 8.03 27.89
N GLY A 600 18.02 7.42 27.73
CA GLY A 600 17.84 5.97 27.68
C GLY A 600 18.53 5.34 26.47
N TYR A 601 18.40 5.93 25.28
CA TYR A 601 19.12 5.52 24.07
C TYR A 601 20.63 5.55 24.29
N LEU A 602 21.14 6.68 24.81
CA LEU A 602 22.56 6.84 25.11
C LEU A 602 23.02 5.88 26.21
N CYS A 603 22.20 5.59 27.22
CA CYS A 603 22.49 4.61 28.26
C CYS A 603 22.63 3.21 27.66
N PHE A 604 21.71 2.81 26.78
CA PHE A 604 21.80 1.52 26.10
C PHE A 604 23.12 1.38 25.32
N GLU A 605 23.55 2.42 24.61
CA GLU A 605 24.85 2.43 23.95
C GLU A 605 26.05 2.50 24.92
N ALA A 606 25.95 3.32 25.97
CA ALA A 606 27.06 3.58 26.89
C ALA A 606 27.40 2.38 27.79
N PHE A 607 26.39 1.57 28.11
CA PHE A 607 26.51 0.42 29.00
C PHE A 607 26.63 -0.92 28.25
N GLY A 608 26.40 -0.95 26.93
CA GLY A 608 26.49 -2.16 26.09
C GLY A 608 27.92 -2.65 25.73
N GLY A 609 28.99 -2.17 26.38
CA GLY A 609 30.37 -2.63 26.13
C GLY A 609 31.48 -1.83 26.82
N LYS A 610 32.75 -2.02 26.41
CA LYS A 610 33.92 -1.21 26.86
C LYS A 610 33.90 0.18 26.21
N ARG A 611 32.91 1.00 26.59
CA ARG A 611 32.73 2.38 26.10
C ARG A 611 33.17 3.39 27.15
N SER A 612 33.41 4.62 26.68
CA SER A 612 33.94 5.73 27.49
C SER A 612 33.05 6.06 28.69
N ALA A 613 33.65 6.20 29.87
CA ALA A 613 32.99 6.63 31.10
C ALA A 613 32.22 7.95 30.92
N TRP A 614 32.72 8.85 30.06
CA TRP A 614 32.05 10.09 29.67
C TRP A 614 30.65 9.85 29.10
N LEU A 615 30.50 8.88 28.20
CA LEU A 615 29.22 8.62 27.54
C LEU A 615 28.18 8.11 28.54
N ARG A 616 28.61 7.29 29.52
CA ARG A 616 27.77 6.79 30.61
C ARG A 616 27.34 7.91 31.56
N ALA A 617 28.25 8.82 31.86
CA ALA A 617 27.95 9.96 32.68
C ALA A 617 26.97 10.91 32.00
N LEU A 618 27.24 11.26 30.74
CA LEU A 618 26.36 12.10 29.93
C LEU A 618 24.97 11.49 29.78
N SER A 619 24.88 10.18 29.51
CA SER A 619 23.60 9.50 29.35
C SER A 619 22.78 9.50 30.64
N LEU A 620 23.42 9.23 31.78
CA LEU A 620 22.77 9.28 33.10
C LEU A 620 22.37 10.70 33.49
N SER A 621 23.17 11.72 33.16
CA SER A 621 22.81 13.12 33.39
C SER A 621 21.58 13.54 32.58
N ILE A 622 21.53 13.18 31.29
CA ILE A 622 20.38 13.49 30.42
C ILE A 622 19.13 12.73 30.89
N ALA A 623 19.25 11.44 31.18
CA ALA A 623 18.14 10.64 31.69
C ALA A 623 17.66 11.17 33.06
N GLY A 624 18.60 11.52 33.94
CA GLY A 624 18.33 12.11 35.24
C GLY A 624 17.58 13.44 35.13
N ALA A 625 17.99 14.33 34.22
CA ALA A 625 17.27 15.57 33.94
C ALA A 625 15.80 15.29 33.58
N GLY A 626 15.58 14.31 32.70
CA GLY A 626 14.24 13.86 32.31
C GLY A 626 13.42 13.36 33.49
N VAL A 627 14.00 12.52 34.37
CA VAL A 627 13.33 12.05 35.61
C VAL A 627 12.97 13.23 36.51
N GLY A 628 13.89 14.17 36.72
CA GLY A 628 13.65 15.35 37.55
C GLY A 628 12.47 16.19 37.04
N LEU A 629 12.36 16.36 35.71
CA LEU A 629 11.22 17.03 35.10
C LEU A 629 9.92 16.25 35.29
N VAL A 630 9.90 14.92 35.05
CA VAL A 630 8.70 14.09 35.29
C VAL A 630 8.22 14.22 36.74
N VAL A 631 9.14 14.17 37.71
CA VAL A 631 8.80 14.29 39.14
C VAL A 631 8.19 15.66 39.43
N SER A 632 8.81 16.74 38.96
CA SER A 632 8.31 18.11 39.15
C SER A 632 6.90 18.33 38.56
N ILE A 633 6.67 17.81 37.35
CA ILE A 633 5.38 17.95 36.65
C ILE A 633 4.31 17.09 37.34
N SER A 634 4.67 15.85 37.70
CA SER A 634 3.74 14.92 38.35
C SER A 634 3.36 15.38 39.77
N SER A 635 4.23 16.17 40.41
CA SER A 635 3.96 16.77 41.71
C SER A 635 3.24 18.13 41.63
N ALA A 636 2.74 18.49 40.45
CA ALA A 636 2.04 19.75 40.17
C ALA A 636 2.84 21.01 40.59
N GLY A 637 4.17 20.94 40.47
CA GLY A 637 5.03 22.07 40.81
C GLY A 637 5.13 22.30 42.32
N SER A 638 5.03 21.23 43.13
CA SER A 638 5.46 21.28 44.53
C SER A 638 6.99 21.24 44.69
N ALA A 639 7.72 20.83 43.65
CA ALA A 639 9.17 20.75 43.63
C ALA A 639 9.74 21.39 42.35
N SER A 640 10.74 22.27 42.51
CA SER A 640 11.28 23.10 41.42
C SER A 640 11.83 22.22 40.28
N PRO A 641 11.43 22.49 39.01
CA PRO A 641 11.99 21.81 37.86
C PRO A 641 13.51 21.98 37.74
N MET A 642 14.02 23.20 37.94
CA MET A 642 15.47 23.46 37.89
C MET A 642 16.22 22.72 39.00
N LEU A 643 15.63 22.67 40.21
CA LEU A 643 16.18 21.95 41.34
C LEU A 643 16.29 20.45 41.06
N LEU A 644 15.17 19.83 40.70
CA LEU A 644 15.12 18.38 40.49
C LEU A 644 15.92 17.97 39.24
N ALA A 645 15.75 18.65 38.11
CA ALA A 645 16.53 18.34 36.92
C ALA A 645 18.03 18.52 37.19
N GLY A 646 18.44 19.61 37.84
CA GLY A 646 19.83 19.86 38.22
C GLY A 646 20.40 18.82 39.18
N ALA A 647 19.65 18.44 40.22
CA ALA A 647 20.06 17.41 41.19
C ALA A 647 20.21 16.03 40.55
N PHE A 648 19.24 15.60 39.74
CA PHE A 648 19.31 14.30 39.05
C PHE A 648 20.36 14.30 37.91
N MET A 649 20.68 15.46 37.31
CA MET A 649 21.80 15.58 36.36
C MET A 649 23.15 15.27 36.98
N LEU A 650 23.31 15.40 38.31
CA LEU A 650 24.55 15.08 39.03
C LEU A 650 24.83 13.57 39.14
N ALA A 651 23.87 12.70 38.78
CA ALA A 651 24.06 11.24 38.81
C ALA A 651 25.21 10.77 37.90
N GLY A 652 25.36 11.37 36.72
CA GLY A 652 26.46 11.09 35.80
C GLY A 652 27.85 11.46 36.36
N PRO A 653 28.05 12.72 36.79
CA PRO A 653 29.26 13.15 37.51
C PRO A 653 29.59 12.30 38.75
N ALA A 654 28.60 11.92 39.54
CA ALA A 654 28.80 11.07 40.72
C ALA A 654 29.37 9.68 40.33
N LEU A 655 28.86 9.08 39.25
CA LEU A 655 29.39 7.81 38.74
C LEU A 655 30.85 7.93 38.29
N LEU A 656 31.23 9.04 37.67
CA LEU A 656 32.62 9.27 37.26
C LEU A 656 33.56 9.43 38.45
N VAL A 657 33.12 10.11 39.50
CA VAL A 657 33.88 10.20 40.75
C VAL A 657 34.06 8.81 41.34
N LEU A 658 33.01 8.00 41.39
CA LEU A 658 33.08 6.61 41.88
C LEU A 658 33.98 5.71 41.03
N GLU A 659 33.94 5.84 39.70
CA GLU A 659 34.84 5.10 38.80
C GLU A 659 36.29 5.56 38.97
N ALA A 660 36.53 6.85 39.15
CA ALA A 660 37.87 7.38 39.40
C ALA A 660 38.46 6.96 40.75
N LEU A 661 37.63 6.90 41.80
CA LEU A 661 38.04 6.38 43.12
C LEU A 661 38.40 4.89 43.07
N LYS A 662 37.90 4.14 42.09
CA LYS A 662 38.20 2.71 41.89
C LYS A 662 39.37 2.46 40.93
N ALA A 663 39.91 3.50 40.27
CA ALA A 663 40.93 3.35 39.25
C ALA A 663 42.34 3.19 39.87
N SER A 664 43.08 2.17 39.41
CA SER A 664 44.40 1.80 39.93
C SER A 664 45.57 2.67 39.44
N ASN A 665 45.36 3.58 38.48
CA ASN A 665 46.41 4.46 37.97
C ASN A 665 45.89 5.90 37.73
N PRO A 666 46.08 6.84 38.69
CA PRO A 666 45.32 8.08 38.77
C PRO A 666 45.60 9.11 37.67
N ASN A 667 46.76 9.14 37.04
CA ASN A 667 47.15 10.26 36.15
C ASN A 667 46.40 10.34 34.81
N ARG A 668 45.93 9.23 34.22
CA ARG A 668 45.07 9.23 33.02
C ARG A 668 43.59 9.49 33.35
N THR A 669 43.16 9.03 34.52
CA THR A 669 41.82 9.27 35.07
C THR A 669 41.66 10.73 35.50
N LEU A 670 42.72 11.36 36.02
CA LEU A 670 42.74 12.76 36.44
C LEU A 670 42.61 13.73 35.25
N THR A 671 43.25 13.47 34.12
CA THR A 671 43.10 14.30 32.89
C THR A 671 41.69 14.18 32.30
N SER A 672 41.10 12.98 32.40
CA SER A 672 39.71 12.72 32.02
C SER A 672 38.74 13.43 32.97
N LEU A 673 39.01 13.41 34.29
CA LEU A 673 38.25 14.08 35.36
C LEU A 673 38.32 15.63 35.27
N VAL A 674 39.48 16.19 34.92
CA VAL A 674 39.68 17.65 34.80
C VAL A 674 38.98 18.24 33.57
N ALA A 675 38.92 17.51 32.45
CA ALA A 675 38.07 17.88 31.31
C ALA A 675 36.56 17.77 31.62
N LEU A 676 36.20 16.95 32.62
CA LEU A 676 34.83 16.58 33.00
C LEU A 676 34.19 17.46 34.08
N LEU A 677 34.99 18.12 34.91
CA LEU A 677 34.51 18.98 36.01
C LEU A 677 33.96 20.35 35.53
N GLY A 678 34.16 20.75 34.28
CA GLY A 678 33.92 22.14 33.85
C GLY A 678 32.47 22.52 33.54
N ALA A 679 31.71 21.68 32.83
CA ALA A 679 30.44 22.10 32.24
C ALA A 679 29.20 21.41 32.83
N LEU A 680 29.12 20.08 32.84
CA LEU A 680 27.92 19.36 33.28
C LEU A 680 27.65 19.45 34.80
N PRO A 681 28.64 19.25 35.69
CA PRO A 681 28.43 19.43 37.13
C PRO A 681 28.18 20.89 37.48
N ALA A 682 28.86 21.83 36.82
CA ALA A 682 28.66 23.27 37.01
C ALA A 682 27.26 23.70 36.57
N LEU A 683 26.75 23.21 35.42
CA LEU A 683 25.38 23.43 34.97
C LEU A 683 24.36 22.79 35.90
N GLY A 684 24.60 21.56 36.37
CA GLY A 684 23.73 20.86 37.32
C GLY A 684 23.65 21.56 38.67
N LEU A 685 24.79 21.99 39.22
CA LEU A 685 24.87 22.76 40.47
C LEU A 685 24.31 24.18 40.32
N ALA A 686 24.54 24.86 39.20
CA ALA A 686 23.97 26.18 38.92
C ALA A 686 22.45 26.10 38.78
N ALA A 687 21.93 25.10 38.06
CA ALA A 687 20.49 24.86 37.94
C ALA A 687 19.87 24.49 39.29
N ALA A 688 20.50 23.58 40.04
CA ALA A 688 20.03 23.19 41.37
C ALA A 688 20.07 24.37 42.36
N GLY A 689 21.15 25.15 42.35
CA GLY A 689 21.32 26.33 43.19
C GLY A 689 20.30 27.43 42.88
N ALA A 690 20.05 27.70 41.60
CA ALA A 690 19.00 28.63 41.18
C ALA A 690 17.60 28.13 41.58
N GLY A 691 17.33 26.83 41.47
CA GLY A 691 16.07 26.22 41.91
C GLY A 691 15.84 26.23 43.43
N LEU A 692 16.90 26.29 44.24
CA LEU A 692 16.80 26.45 45.71
C LEU A 692 16.42 27.87 46.13
N GLN A 693 16.70 28.87 45.30
CA GLN A 693 16.48 30.28 45.62
C GLN A 693 15.03 30.73 45.39
N VAL A 694 14.21 29.88 44.77
CA VAL A 694 12.89 30.25 44.26
C VAL A 694 11.88 29.17 44.65
N THR A 695 10.65 29.57 44.98
CA THR A 695 9.58 28.60 45.20
C THR A 695 9.27 27.87 43.89
N SER A 696 8.83 26.61 43.97
CA SER A 696 8.64 25.80 42.76
C SER A 696 7.70 26.42 41.71
N GLN A 697 6.70 27.21 42.13
CA GLN A 697 5.80 27.91 41.21
C GLN A 697 6.39 29.20 40.60
N ALA A 698 7.40 29.79 41.25
CA ALA A 698 8.10 30.97 40.75
C ALA A 698 9.36 30.62 39.93
N ASP A 699 9.69 29.32 39.81
CA ASP A 699 10.77 28.83 38.97
C ASP A 699 10.56 29.29 37.50
N PRO A 700 11.55 29.94 36.87
CA PRO A 700 11.43 30.44 35.50
C PRO A 700 11.07 29.37 34.46
N LEU A 701 11.48 28.10 34.70
CA LEU A 701 11.13 27.00 33.81
C LEU A 701 9.70 26.50 34.04
N TRP A 702 9.13 26.67 35.23
CA TRP A 702 7.80 26.17 35.56
C TRP A 702 6.73 26.74 34.63
N ALA A 703 6.75 28.06 34.37
CA ALA A 703 5.77 28.71 33.49
C ALA A 703 5.76 28.13 32.07
N THR A 704 6.94 27.75 31.56
CA THR A 704 7.07 27.15 30.22
C THR A 704 6.70 25.67 30.23
N LEU A 705 7.13 24.92 31.25
CA LEU A 705 6.95 23.47 31.33
C LEU A 705 5.51 23.07 31.74
N ALA A 706 4.84 23.88 32.55
CA ALA A 706 3.44 23.66 32.94
C ALA A 706 2.46 24.00 31.81
N GLY A 707 2.91 24.69 30.76
CA GLY A 707 2.10 25.03 29.60
C GLY A 707 1.50 23.80 28.95
N VAL A 708 0.17 23.78 28.85
CA VAL A 708 -0.58 22.64 28.30
C VAL A 708 -0.34 22.50 26.80
N SER A 709 -0.08 21.28 26.35
CA SER A 709 0.21 20.94 24.96
C SER A 709 -1.04 20.47 24.21
N ASN A 710 -1.26 21.06 23.04
CA ASN A 710 -2.22 20.58 22.06
C ASN A 710 -1.53 19.80 20.92
N VAL A 711 -2.34 19.24 20.01
CA VAL A 711 -1.83 18.49 18.85
C VAL A 711 -0.79 19.24 18.03
N LYS A 712 -1.02 20.52 17.73
CA LYS A 712 -0.13 21.29 16.86
C LYS A 712 1.26 21.36 17.47
N GLN A 713 1.31 21.62 18.78
CA GLN A 713 2.53 21.66 19.57
C GLN A 713 3.22 20.30 19.66
N VAL A 714 2.47 19.21 19.91
CA VAL A 714 3.04 17.85 19.97
C VAL A 714 3.65 17.44 18.63
N MET A 715 2.94 17.67 17.53
CA MET A 715 3.44 17.38 16.17
C MET A 715 4.68 18.22 15.84
N GLY A 716 4.62 19.53 16.08
CA GLY A 716 5.74 20.44 15.83
C GLY A 716 6.98 20.07 16.65
N PHE A 717 6.79 19.76 17.94
CA PHE A 717 7.86 19.32 18.83
C PHE A 717 8.47 17.98 18.38
N GLY A 718 7.63 16.99 18.08
CA GLY A 718 8.10 15.68 17.59
C GLY A 718 8.92 15.80 16.31
N PHE A 719 8.42 16.54 15.31
CA PHE A 719 9.14 16.74 14.05
C PHE A 719 10.47 17.48 14.24
N LEU A 720 10.50 18.47 15.14
CA LEU A 720 11.74 19.18 15.48
C LEU A 720 12.77 18.25 16.13
N VAL A 721 12.37 17.49 17.16
CA VAL A 721 13.27 16.60 17.91
C VAL A 721 13.84 15.52 17.01
N PHE A 722 12.99 14.80 16.26
CA PHE A 722 13.47 13.76 15.34
C PHE A 722 14.31 14.35 14.21
N GLY A 723 13.95 15.52 13.68
CA GLY A 723 14.75 16.22 12.67
C GLY A 723 16.16 16.55 13.15
N ILE A 724 16.28 17.16 14.34
CA ILE A 724 17.58 17.51 14.94
C ILE A 724 18.41 16.26 15.22
N LEU A 725 17.81 15.23 15.84
CA LEU A 725 18.50 13.96 16.10
C LEU A 725 19.01 13.31 14.81
N GLY A 726 18.20 13.32 13.75
CA GLY A 726 18.60 12.82 12.44
C GLY A 726 19.81 13.57 11.87
N VAL A 727 19.82 14.90 11.95
CA VAL A 727 20.96 15.72 11.50
C VAL A 727 22.22 15.43 12.33
N CYS A 728 22.10 15.36 13.66
CA CYS A 728 23.22 15.05 14.55
C CYS A 728 23.82 13.67 14.26
N LEU A 729 22.98 12.65 14.08
CA LEU A 729 23.43 11.28 13.79
C LEU A 729 24.04 11.14 12.39
N LEU A 730 23.52 11.90 11.42
CA LEU A 730 24.11 12.01 10.09
C LEU A 730 25.50 12.66 10.15
N ALA A 731 25.65 13.76 10.90
CA ALA A 731 26.94 14.43 11.11
C ALA A 731 27.94 13.53 11.85
N ALA A 732 27.48 12.78 12.85
CA ALA A 732 28.27 11.80 13.59
C ALA A 732 28.62 10.54 12.78
N ARG A 733 28.10 10.40 11.55
CA ARG A 733 28.25 9.21 10.68
C ARG A 733 27.81 7.91 11.37
N ALA A 734 26.89 8.02 12.34
CA ALA A 734 26.39 6.90 13.13
C ALA A 734 25.24 6.21 12.38
N LYS A 735 25.60 5.43 11.34
CA LYS A 735 24.64 4.89 10.38
C LYS A 735 23.53 4.05 11.03
N LEU A 736 23.86 3.05 11.85
CA LEU A 736 22.84 2.19 12.47
C LEU A 736 21.89 3.02 13.37
N ALA A 737 22.47 3.88 14.20
CA ALA A 737 21.75 4.81 15.06
C ALA A 737 20.79 5.71 14.27
N LEU A 738 21.26 6.29 13.16
CA LEU A 738 20.44 7.13 12.28
C LEU A 738 19.21 6.37 11.77
N PHE A 739 19.40 5.20 11.16
CA PHE A 739 18.28 4.43 10.62
C PHE A 739 17.33 3.94 11.71
N ALA A 740 17.84 3.49 12.84
CA ALA A 740 17.02 3.04 13.98
C ALA A 740 16.20 4.20 14.56
N THR A 741 16.81 5.37 14.73
CA THR A 741 16.15 6.57 15.29
C THR A 741 15.07 7.10 14.34
N MET A 742 15.37 7.16 13.04
CA MET A 742 14.36 7.55 12.03
C MET A 742 13.22 6.54 11.98
N ALA A 743 13.51 5.25 11.92
CA ALA A 743 12.47 4.21 11.92
C ALA A 743 11.62 4.25 13.20
N ALA A 744 12.24 4.41 14.37
CA ALA A 744 11.52 4.54 15.64
C ALA A 744 10.64 5.80 15.67
N GLY A 745 11.14 6.94 15.19
CA GLY A 745 10.38 8.19 15.13
C GLY A 745 9.18 8.11 14.18
N VAL A 746 9.37 7.56 12.98
CA VAL A 746 8.28 7.33 12.02
C VAL A 746 7.26 6.36 12.60
N LEU A 747 7.70 5.24 13.18
CA LEU A 747 6.79 4.27 13.77
C LEU A 747 6.01 4.87 14.95
N ALA A 748 6.67 5.61 15.84
CA ALA A 748 6.02 6.29 16.96
C ALA A 748 4.97 7.29 16.46
N PHE A 749 5.29 8.09 15.45
CA PHE A 749 4.34 8.99 14.80
C PHE A 749 3.16 8.22 14.19
N THR A 750 3.43 7.17 13.40
CA THR A 750 2.39 6.34 12.80
C THR A 750 1.48 5.73 13.85
N LEU A 751 2.02 5.11 14.91
CA LEU A 751 1.21 4.48 15.96
C LEU A 751 0.42 5.51 16.76
N TRP A 752 1.04 6.63 17.17
CA TRP A 752 0.34 7.70 17.88
C TRP A 752 -0.79 8.30 17.03
N PHE A 753 -0.48 8.64 15.77
CA PHE A 753 -1.45 9.23 14.86
C PHE A 753 -2.62 8.27 14.61
N ASN A 754 -2.31 6.99 14.37
CA ASN A 754 -3.26 5.97 13.94
C ASN A 754 -4.06 5.31 15.07
N TRP A 755 -3.54 5.22 16.30
CA TRP A 755 -4.24 4.55 17.40
C TRP A 755 -5.10 5.50 18.23
N PHE A 756 -4.62 6.73 18.44
CA PHE A 756 -5.22 7.65 19.40
C PHE A 756 -5.71 8.91 18.74
N HIS A 757 -4.87 9.51 17.90
CA HIS A 757 -5.03 10.92 17.61
C HIS A 757 -6.11 11.23 16.55
N TRP A 758 -6.23 10.42 15.49
CA TRP A 758 -7.22 10.70 14.46
C TRP A 758 -8.67 10.56 14.95
N VAL A 759 -8.91 9.75 15.98
CA VAL A 759 -10.22 9.62 16.65
C VAL A 759 -10.63 10.94 17.28
N ASP A 760 -9.68 11.63 17.93
CA ASP A 760 -9.91 12.96 18.49
C ASP A 760 -10.14 14.00 17.41
N LEU A 761 -9.52 13.84 16.22
CA LEU A 761 -9.64 14.81 15.11
C LEU A 761 -10.92 14.67 14.27
N SER A 762 -11.60 13.52 14.32
CA SER A 762 -12.80 13.26 13.51
C SER A 762 -14.08 13.55 14.30
N HIS A 763 -14.55 14.80 14.26
CA HIS A 763 -15.87 15.21 14.78
C HIS A 763 -17.04 14.86 13.88
N HIS A 764 -16.87 13.93 12.96
CA HIS A 764 -18.00 13.38 12.26
C HIS A 764 -18.91 12.76 13.32
N TRP A 765 -20.04 13.42 13.55
CA TRP A 765 -21.21 12.85 14.20
C TRP A 765 -21.27 11.44 13.71
N THR A 766 -20.97 10.49 14.59
CA THR A 766 -20.74 9.14 14.15
C THR A 766 -21.95 8.80 13.30
N GLN A 767 -21.77 8.51 12.00
CA GLN A 767 -22.92 8.14 11.18
C GLN A 767 -23.58 6.90 11.79
N ARG A 768 -22.86 6.16 12.64
CA ARG A 768 -23.37 5.33 13.74
C ARG A 768 -24.67 5.86 14.36
N ASP A 769 -24.73 7.08 14.89
CA ASP A 769 -25.96 7.61 15.50
C ASP A 769 -27.06 7.84 14.46
N GLN A 770 -26.75 8.20 13.21
CA GLN A 770 -27.75 8.29 12.14
C GLN A 770 -28.22 6.91 11.67
N PHE A 771 -27.32 5.94 11.57
CA PHE A 771 -27.56 4.56 11.23
C PHE A 771 -28.43 3.89 12.30
N TRP A 772 -28.05 3.98 13.57
CA TRP A 772 -28.87 3.49 14.68
C TRP A 772 -30.18 4.26 14.86
N ARG A 773 -30.24 5.57 14.60
CA ARG A 773 -31.49 6.34 14.63
C ARG A 773 -32.44 5.94 13.50
N TYR A 774 -31.92 5.71 12.30
CA TYR A 774 -32.70 5.18 11.18
C TYR A 774 -33.32 3.83 11.53
N PHE A 775 -32.56 2.93 12.18
CA PHE A 775 -33.06 1.62 12.58
C PHE A 775 -33.98 1.63 13.82
N ARG A 776 -33.84 2.59 14.74
CA ARG A 776 -34.82 2.73 15.85
C ARG A 776 -36.16 3.34 15.42
N GLN A 777 -36.23 3.89 14.21
CA GLN A 777 -37.44 4.53 13.67
C GLN A 777 -38.26 3.63 12.73
N ARG A 778 -37.79 2.41 12.46
CA ARG A 778 -38.53 1.34 11.79
C ARG A 778 -38.78 0.22 12.79
#